data_AF-A0A1S9RY25-F1
#
_entry.id   AF-A0A1S9RY25-F1
#
_cell.length_a   1.000
_cell.length_b   1.000
_cell.length_c   1.000
_cell.angle_alpha   90.00
_cell.angle_beta   90.00
_cell.angle_gamma   90.00
#
_symmetry.space_group_name_H-M   'P 1'
#
loop_
_entity.id
_entity.type
_entity.pdbx_description
1 polymer ?
#
loop_
_entity_poly.entity_id
_entity_poly.type
_entity_poly.pdbx_seq_one_letter_code
_entity_poly.pdbx_strand_id
1 'polypeptide(L)'
;MLDLPPDLPDYLLTATLTVLLPTTSLILTPKNSPLRYITLATITYLSSRFIKATPDASVIRTVVSAQLILITAQAFHLLLIKRLDDRDIAREIPQRAFFRSDRLWHAAEALIQPRGVNTPREVKNIPAHPGYYASRRTAKDGASGLIPRGQFLTRQISIFIWQYLVLDILQTVAREQALQDGGGGGFRGFTRIDWFISPEEWLQRGLTNLITWFLATRILIDANYRFASIIFVGLGWDGPENWPPAFGRMRDVYTVRKFWGKFWHQFLRGSFQGISNFIARDILRLPRPSILERYTNIFIVCFLSGILHVWTDYVQNIPFENSGALIGFTSTALAIMFEDGVQHLWKRFSPPTEKKDSSEDDLPPLWQRVVGYVWTLTWLGVTSTWFLYPNNELPKEHAMIVPVSLAERVGLYDFTKSTATMSPQVDGPAEAADLENARQKGVDVPPVEFEPEDKMNNTPEYKQDAFGNEEFAEVKYKVMKWWQCGLLMVAETVSLGVLSLPAAVATLGLVPSIILILVLGVLATWTGYMIGQMKLKYPYIMTMADAGEVLGGAFGREFMGVCQILFLIFIMSSHLLTFTVAMNTITSHGTCSLVFGIVGTIISFLCCLPRTLEKMSWLSLVSFVSIIVAVFICMIAVGIENPGSGVVAVAKTDLYHGFSAVCNIVFAFSGHAAYFGLMAELKNPRDFTKSLCLLQGIDICLYLVASLVIYRYAGDGVTSPALGSASPLVAKICYGIALPTIIIAGVINGHVAVKYVYVRLLAGTDRMHKRDWVAVSLWLGIAAALWIIAWIISAAIPVFSNLLSLITALFASWFSYCLGGVFWLYIYKDRLTSSPRMIIFSIINLILIGIGLTICGMGLWVSGKAIHDNPSSASFSCANNA
;
A
#
# COMPACT_ATOMS: atom_id res chain seq x y z
N MET A 1 39.37 26.57 6.71
CA MET A 1 38.10 27.30 6.92
C MET A 1 36.99 26.26 6.84
N LEU A 2 36.05 26.24 7.79
CA LEU A 2 34.87 25.38 7.68
C LEU A 2 33.97 26.03 6.61
N ASP A 3 33.86 25.42 5.42
CA ASP A 3 32.89 25.84 4.41
C ASP A 3 31.49 25.54 4.94
N LEU A 4 30.92 26.51 5.65
CA LEU A 4 29.54 26.44 6.10
C LEU A 4 28.63 26.51 4.86
N PRO A 5 27.52 25.74 4.83
CA PRO A 5 26.59 25.79 3.71
C PRO A 5 26.10 27.23 3.47
N PRO A 6 26.01 27.70 2.21
CA PRO A 6 25.53 29.05 1.91
C PRO A 6 24.12 29.32 2.46
N ASP A 7 23.32 28.27 2.67
CA ASP A 7 21.95 28.32 3.17
C ASP A 7 21.82 28.35 4.72
N LEU A 8 22.94 28.31 5.46
CA LEU A 8 22.92 28.20 6.92
C LEU A 8 22.20 29.37 7.65
N PRO A 9 22.34 30.64 7.23
CA PRO A 9 21.61 31.75 7.86
C PRO A 9 20.09 31.63 7.68
N ASP A 10 19.64 31.25 6.48
CA ASP A 10 18.22 31.05 6.16
C ASP A 10 17.64 29.85 6.94
N TYR A 11 18.45 28.81 7.15
CA TYR A 11 18.12 27.69 8.03
C TYR A 11 17.89 28.15 9.48
N LEU A 12 18.86 28.86 10.07
CA LEU A 12 18.77 29.31 11.46
C LEU A 12 17.58 30.24 11.66
N LEU A 13 17.31 31.13 10.70
CA LEU A 13 16.16 32.01 10.73
C LEU A 13 14.84 31.22 10.67
N THR A 14 14.72 30.29 9.72
CA THR A 14 13.50 29.47 9.54
C THR A 14 13.22 28.60 10.77
N ALA A 15 14.24 27.93 11.30
CA ALA A 15 14.11 27.11 12.50
C ALA A 15 13.71 27.96 13.72
N THR A 16 14.33 29.14 13.88
CA THR A 16 14.03 30.06 14.99
C THR A 16 12.59 30.57 14.91
N LEU A 17 12.13 31.02 13.73
CA LEU A 17 10.76 31.49 13.53
C LEU A 17 9.72 30.38 13.74
N THR A 18 10.03 29.16 13.31
CA THR A 18 9.14 27.99 13.45
C THR A 18 8.92 27.60 14.91
N VAL A 19 9.83 27.95 15.82
CA VAL A 19 9.67 27.78 17.28
C VAL A 19 9.06 29.02 17.93
N LEU A 20 9.57 30.21 17.62
CA LEU A 20 9.16 31.45 18.30
C LEU A 20 7.71 31.82 18.06
N LEU A 21 7.20 31.66 16.83
CA LEU A 21 5.82 32.00 16.48
C LEU A 21 4.79 31.18 17.28
N PRO A 22 4.84 29.83 17.30
CA PRO A 22 3.92 29.04 18.12
C PRO A 22 4.14 29.22 19.62
N THR A 23 5.38 29.42 20.09
CA THR A 23 5.68 29.73 21.50
C THR A 23 4.97 31.01 21.94
N THR A 24 5.13 32.07 21.15
CA THR A 24 4.51 33.39 21.41
C THR A 24 2.98 33.29 21.35
N SER A 25 2.46 32.56 20.36
CA SER A 25 1.02 32.33 20.20
C SER A 25 0.44 31.59 21.40
N LEU A 26 1.15 30.60 21.95
CA LEU A 26 0.72 29.83 23.11
C LEU A 26 0.59 30.70 24.37
N ILE A 27 1.55 31.62 24.60
CA ILE A 27 1.58 32.50 25.77
C ILE A 27 0.63 33.70 25.63
N LEU A 28 0.56 34.31 24.45
CA LEU A 28 -0.14 35.59 24.28
C LEU A 28 -1.59 35.46 23.80
N THR A 29 -2.04 34.30 23.34
CA THR A 29 -3.39 34.13 22.77
C THR A 29 -4.29 33.20 23.59
N PRO A 30 -5.59 33.50 23.74
CA PRO A 30 -6.54 32.59 24.38
C PRO A 30 -6.77 31.33 23.53
N LYS A 31 -7.27 30.26 24.17
CA LYS A 31 -7.45 28.91 23.58
C LYS A 31 -8.19 28.87 22.23
N ASN A 32 -9.14 29.78 22.01
CA ASN A 32 -9.98 29.83 20.81
C ASN A 32 -9.60 30.97 19.84
N SER A 33 -8.43 31.57 19.99
CA SER A 33 -8.01 32.69 19.13
C SER A 33 -7.81 32.25 17.67
N PRO A 34 -8.35 33.00 16.69
CA PRO A 34 -8.10 32.74 15.26
C PRO A 34 -6.62 32.87 14.89
N LEU A 35 -5.84 33.66 15.66
CA LEU A 35 -4.40 33.83 15.46
C LEU A 35 -3.63 32.51 15.56
N ARG A 36 -4.13 31.51 16.28
CA ARG A 36 -3.49 30.18 16.39
C ARG A 36 -3.51 29.44 15.05
N TYR A 37 -4.57 29.59 14.25
CA TYR A 37 -4.68 29.01 12.91
C TYR A 37 -3.76 29.72 11.93
N ILE A 38 -3.68 31.05 12.01
CA ILE A 38 -2.75 31.86 11.20
C ILE A 38 -1.31 31.46 11.52
N THR A 39 -0.96 31.35 12.80
CA THR A 39 0.37 30.91 13.26
C THR A 39 0.74 29.56 12.63
N LEU A 40 -0.18 28.60 12.63
CA LEU A 40 0.04 27.29 12.04
C LEU A 40 0.23 27.34 10.52
N ALA A 41 -0.59 28.13 9.82
CA ALA A 41 -0.45 28.32 8.37
C ALA A 41 0.91 28.97 8.04
N THR A 42 1.36 29.95 8.82
CA THR A 42 2.65 30.62 8.66
C THR A 42 3.82 29.64 8.85
N ILE A 43 3.85 28.87 9.94
CA ILE A 43 4.96 27.92 10.17
C ILE A 43 4.96 26.75 9.17
N THR A 44 3.78 26.35 8.68
CA THR A 44 3.66 25.34 7.62
C THR A 44 4.23 25.88 6.30
N TYR A 45 3.94 27.14 5.97
CA TYR A 45 4.54 27.82 4.81
C TYR A 45 6.06 27.97 4.97
N LEU A 46 6.55 28.38 6.14
CA LEU A 46 7.99 28.49 6.40
C LEU A 46 8.69 27.13 6.25
N SER A 47 8.10 26.07 6.80
CA SER A 47 8.64 24.71 6.69
C SER A 47 8.65 24.23 5.22
N SER A 48 7.60 24.49 4.44
CA SER A 48 7.53 24.07 3.03
C SER A 48 8.53 24.77 2.12
N ARG A 49 8.97 25.99 2.47
CA ARG A 49 10.03 26.70 1.74
C ARG A 49 11.39 25.99 1.85
N PHE A 50 11.63 25.33 2.98
CA PHE A 50 12.86 24.58 3.25
C PHE A 50 12.82 23.15 2.69
N ILE A 51 11.62 22.57 2.57
CA ILE A 51 11.39 21.21 2.06
C ILE A 51 11.29 21.26 0.53
N LYS A 52 12.44 21.52 -0.11
CA LYS A 52 12.62 21.47 -1.56
C LYS A 52 13.80 20.56 -1.90
N ALA A 53 13.65 19.77 -2.96
CA ALA A 53 14.74 19.01 -3.57
C ALA A 53 15.82 19.97 -4.09
N THR A 54 17.08 19.69 -3.81
CA THR A 54 18.24 20.48 -4.26
C THR A 54 19.37 19.56 -4.70
N PRO A 55 20.22 19.99 -5.64
CA PRO A 55 21.35 19.19 -6.12
C PRO A 55 22.25 18.67 -4.98
N ASP A 56 22.48 19.49 -3.94
CA ASP A 56 23.35 19.16 -2.79
C ASP A 56 22.58 18.55 -1.60
N ALA A 57 22.00 17.36 -1.80
CA ALA A 57 21.28 16.65 -0.75
C ALA A 57 22.22 16.11 0.34
N SER A 58 22.32 16.81 1.47
CA SER A 58 23.09 16.36 2.65
C SER A 58 22.20 15.73 3.73
N VAL A 59 22.76 14.76 4.48
CA VAL A 59 22.06 14.11 5.61
C VAL A 59 21.63 15.11 6.68
N ILE A 60 22.43 16.16 6.89
CA ILE A 60 22.13 17.25 7.84
C ILE A 60 20.83 17.97 7.45
N ARG A 61 20.65 18.28 6.16
CA ARG A 61 19.43 18.92 5.64
C ARG A 61 18.21 18.02 5.84
N THR A 62 18.35 16.71 5.67
CA THR A 62 17.29 15.73 5.90
C THR A 62 16.84 15.71 7.37
N VAL A 63 17.80 15.65 8.30
CA VAL A 63 17.52 15.66 9.76
C VAL A 63 16.83 16.96 10.17
N VAL A 64 17.31 18.10 9.67
CA VAL A 64 16.69 19.40 9.90
C VAL A 64 15.26 19.44 9.38
N SER A 65 15.02 18.98 8.15
CA SER A 65 13.69 18.98 7.54
C SER A 65 12.72 18.10 8.34
N ALA A 66 13.17 16.93 8.80
CA ALA A 66 12.39 16.09 9.69
C ALA A 66 12.03 16.82 11.00
N GLN A 67 12.97 17.55 11.61
CA GLN A 67 12.72 18.31 12.83
C GLN A 67 11.70 19.45 12.62
N LEU A 68 11.75 20.18 11.50
CA LEU A 68 10.78 21.23 11.17
C LEU A 68 9.35 20.69 11.00
N ILE A 69 9.22 19.54 10.33
CA ILE A 69 7.95 18.83 10.18
C ILE A 69 7.42 18.43 11.58
N LEU A 70 8.29 17.93 12.46
CA LEU A 70 7.91 17.55 13.82
C LEU A 70 7.48 18.72 14.69
N ILE A 71 8.20 19.84 14.66
CA ILE A 71 7.83 21.04 15.41
C ILE A 71 6.47 21.55 14.91
N THR A 72 6.20 21.51 13.60
CA THR A 72 4.92 21.91 13.02
C THR A 72 3.79 20.97 13.48
N ALA A 73 4.01 19.65 13.45
CA ALA A 73 3.06 18.66 13.95
C ALA A 73 2.81 18.80 15.47
N GLN A 74 3.86 19.11 16.24
CA GLN A 74 3.77 19.37 17.67
C GLN A 74 3.01 20.67 17.96
N ALA A 75 3.27 21.75 17.21
CA ALA A 75 2.54 23.01 17.31
C ALA A 75 1.04 22.82 17.01
N PHE A 76 0.70 22.06 15.97
CA PHE A 76 -0.69 21.66 15.68
C PHE A 76 -1.33 20.93 16.86
N HIS A 77 -0.61 19.95 17.43
CA HIS A 77 -1.10 19.19 18.57
C HIS A 77 -1.32 20.07 19.81
N LEU A 78 -0.36 20.94 20.16
CA LEU A 78 -0.45 21.76 21.37
C LEU A 78 -1.44 22.93 21.24
N LEU A 79 -1.47 23.61 20.10
CA LEU A 79 -2.28 24.81 19.89
C LEU A 79 -3.76 24.50 19.60
N LEU A 80 -4.03 23.49 18.76
CA LEU A 80 -5.38 23.23 18.24
C LEU A 80 -6.06 22.00 18.86
N ILE A 81 -5.31 20.92 19.12
CA ILE A 81 -5.88 19.69 19.70
C ILE A 81 -5.95 19.80 21.23
N LYS A 82 -4.81 19.94 21.90
CA LYS A 82 -4.74 20.10 23.36
C LYS A 82 -5.21 21.47 23.82
N ARG A 83 -5.09 22.49 22.95
CA ARG A 83 -5.42 23.90 23.23
C ARG A 83 -4.79 24.41 24.53
N LEU A 84 -3.47 24.24 24.66
CA LEU A 84 -2.72 24.79 25.80
C LEU A 84 -2.72 26.32 25.78
N ASP A 85 -2.61 26.94 26.95
CA ASP A 85 -2.42 28.38 27.12
C ASP A 85 -1.34 28.68 28.19
N ASP A 86 -1.05 29.97 28.41
CA ASP A 86 -0.09 30.44 29.43
C ASP A 86 -0.35 29.86 30.82
N ARG A 87 -1.62 29.67 31.21
CA ARG A 87 -1.97 29.17 32.54
C ARG A 87 -1.66 27.68 32.68
N ASP A 88 -1.92 26.91 31.63
CA ASP A 88 -1.57 25.50 31.60
C ASP A 88 -0.05 25.31 31.67
N ILE A 89 0.73 26.11 30.95
CA ILE A 89 2.20 26.09 31.05
C ILE A 89 2.67 26.53 32.43
N ALA A 90 2.12 27.61 32.99
CA ALA A 90 2.50 28.10 34.31
C ALA A 90 2.27 27.08 35.44
N ARG A 91 1.31 26.15 35.28
CA ARG A 91 1.06 25.06 36.23
C ARG A 91 2.09 23.93 36.18
N GLU A 92 2.81 23.81 35.07
CA GLU A 92 3.85 22.79 34.88
C GLU A 92 5.22 23.26 35.37
N ILE A 93 5.40 24.55 35.62
CA ILE A 93 6.66 25.15 36.08
C ILE A 93 6.79 24.98 37.61
N PRO A 94 7.96 24.55 38.14
CA PRO A 94 8.22 24.51 39.57
C PRO A 94 8.02 25.88 40.24
N GLN A 95 7.53 25.91 41.49
CA GLN A 95 7.10 27.11 42.25
C GLN A 95 8.11 28.29 42.36
N ARG A 96 9.33 28.22 41.82
CA ARG A 96 10.39 29.24 41.94
C ARG A 96 10.65 30.08 40.68
N ALA A 97 10.04 29.80 39.54
CA ALA A 97 10.24 30.56 38.29
C ALA A 97 8.99 31.39 37.93
N PHE A 98 9.00 32.69 38.30
CA PHE A 98 7.85 33.58 38.17
C PHE A 98 7.90 34.50 36.94
N PHE A 99 9.02 34.60 36.22
CA PHE A 99 9.21 35.61 35.17
C PHE A 99 8.61 35.17 33.82
N ARG A 100 8.18 36.14 32.99
CA ARG A 100 7.63 35.88 31.65
C ARG A 100 8.63 35.20 30.71
N SER A 101 9.92 35.45 30.88
CA SER A 101 11.00 34.77 30.14
C SER A 101 11.01 33.27 30.37
N ASP A 102 10.77 32.83 31.61
CA ASP A 102 10.81 31.42 32.00
C ASP A 102 9.64 30.66 31.36
N ARG A 103 8.48 31.31 31.24
CA ARG A 103 7.31 30.75 30.56
C ARG A 103 7.51 30.60 29.06
N LEU A 104 8.15 31.58 28.42
CA LEU A 104 8.51 31.49 27.01
C LEU A 104 9.50 30.35 26.77
N TRP A 105 10.48 30.17 27.66
CA TRP A 105 11.42 29.05 27.60
C TRP A 105 10.71 27.70 27.70
N HIS A 106 9.86 27.49 28.70
CA HIS A 106 9.13 26.23 28.87
C HIS A 106 8.10 25.96 27.76
N ALA A 107 7.51 27.01 27.18
CA ALA A 107 6.65 26.87 26.01
C ALA A 107 7.45 26.47 24.74
N ALA A 108 8.66 27.01 24.56
CA ALA A 108 9.56 26.58 23.49
C ALA A 108 10.08 25.15 23.71
N GLU A 109 10.41 24.80 24.95
CA GLU A 109 10.81 23.45 25.36
C GLU A 109 9.71 22.42 25.04
N ALA A 110 8.45 22.73 25.32
CA ALA A 110 7.32 21.85 24.99
C ALA A 110 7.16 21.57 23.47
N LEU A 111 7.64 22.49 22.62
CA LEU A 111 7.63 22.34 21.16
C LEU A 111 8.84 21.56 20.65
N ILE A 112 10.02 21.82 21.22
CA ILE A 112 11.29 21.19 20.81
C ILE A 112 11.43 19.78 21.39
N GLN A 113 10.88 19.53 22.58
CA GLN A 113 10.93 18.26 23.30
C GLN A 113 9.57 17.55 23.31
N PRO A 114 9.18 16.85 22.23
CA PRO A 114 7.89 16.18 22.12
C PRO A 114 7.68 15.01 23.10
N ARG A 115 8.73 14.59 23.82
CA ARG A 115 8.65 13.53 24.83
C ARG A 115 8.12 14.02 26.19
N GLY A 116 8.17 15.33 26.47
CA GLY A 116 7.67 15.92 27.71
C GLY A 116 8.30 15.32 28.97
N VAL A 117 9.62 15.06 28.94
CA VAL A 117 10.35 14.42 30.05
C VAL A 117 10.18 15.22 31.34
N ASN A 118 9.92 14.55 32.47
CA ASN A 118 9.70 15.19 33.77
C ASN A 118 8.52 16.19 33.80
N THR A 119 7.57 16.08 32.87
CA THR A 119 6.33 16.88 32.86
C THR A 119 5.09 15.99 32.96
N PRO A 120 3.91 16.53 33.31
CA PRO A 120 2.65 15.77 33.27
C PRO A 120 2.27 15.20 31.89
N ARG A 121 2.96 15.65 30.83
CA ARG A 121 2.76 15.25 29.44
C ARG A 121 3.74 14.18 28.98
N GLU A 122 4.53 13.61 29.89
CA GLU A 122 5.53 12.60 29.59
C GLU A 122 4.94 11.41 28.81
N VAL A 123 5.57 11.08 27.67
CA VAL A 123 5.13 9.96 26.84
C VAL A 123 5.48 8.62 27.50
N LYS A 124 4.67 7.58 27.27
CA LYS A 124 4.93 6.25 27.85
C LYS A 124 6.22 5.63 27.32
N ASN A 125 6.84 4.77 28.13
CA ASN A 125 8.02 3.96 27.81
C ASN A 125 9.31 4.77 27.54
N ILE A 126 9.52 5.88 28.24
CA ILE A 126 10.82 6.56 28.21
C ILE A 126 11.87 5.70 28.93
N PRO A 127 13.04 5.45 28.32
CA PRO A 127 14.10 4.69 28.97
C PRO A 127 14.63 5.40 30.22
N ALA A 128 14.75 4.68 31.33
CA ALA A 128 15.38 5.19 32.53
C ALA A 128 16.88 5.44 32.34
N HIS A 129 17.44 6.39 33.09
CA HIS A 129 18.88 6.58 33.16
C HIS A 129 19.60 5.30 33.65
N PRO A 130 20.85 5.06 33.20
CA PRO A 130 21.64 3.93 33.68
C PRO A 130 21.75 3.87 35.21
N GLY A 131 21.62 2.65 35.77
CA GLY A 131 21.56 2.44 37.23
C GLY A 131 22.78 2.88 38.03
N TYR A 132 23.96 3.06 37.40
CA TYR A 132 25.14 3.57 38.11
C TYR A 132 25.02 5.05 38.51
N TYR A 133 24.09 5.81 37.91
CA TYR A 133 23.74 7.15 38.41
C TYR A 133 22.99 7.09 39.74
N ALA A 134 22.34 5.96 40.05
CA ALA A 134 21.73 5.68 41.33
C ALA A 134 22.77 5.11 42.32
N SER A 135 23.75 5.92 42.74
CA SER A 135 24.72 5.52 43.76
C SER A 135 24.19 5.69 45.18
N ARG A 136 24.54 4.78 46.10
CA ARG A 136 24.22 4.79 47.54
C ARG A 136 24.67 6.06 48.29
N ARG A 137 25.51 6.90 47.67
CA ARG A 137 26.09 8.12 48.25
C ARG A 137 25.12 9.32 48.23
N THR A 138 24.23 9.42 47.24
CA THR A 138 23.22 10.50 47.14
C THR A 138 22.06 10.34 48.12
N ALA A 139 21.91 9.16 48.73
CA ALA A 139 20.90 8.91 49.76
C ALA A 139 21.26 9.50 51.15
N LYS A 140 22.54 9.86 51.40
CA LYS A 140 22.99 10.38 52.71
C LYS A 140 22.81 11.90 52.87
N ASP A 141 22.73 12.66 51.78
CA ASP A 141 22.73 14.14 51.82
C ASP A 141 21.35 14.77 51.57
N GLY A 142 20.26 13.98 51.60
CA GLY A 142 18.88 14.49 51.44
C GLY A 142 18.53 14.98 50.02
N ALA A 143 19.47 15.00 49.08
CA ALA A 143 19.24 15.36 47.68
C ALA A 143 18.88 14.12 46.84
N SER A 144 17.59 13.77 46.80
CA SER A 144 17.10 12.71 45.92
C SER A 144 17.41 13.00 44.45
N GLY A 145 18.22 12.15 43.81
CA GLY A 145 18.16 11.94 42.34
C GLY A 145 18.94 12.85 41.40
N LEU A 146 19.80 13.76 41.87
CA LEU A 146 20.56 14.66 40.98
C LEU A 146 21.74 13.94 40.30
N ILE A 147 21.69 13.83 38.97
CA ILE A 147 22.78 13.27 38.15
C ILE A 147 23.93 14.29 38.06
N PRO A 148 25.18 13.95 38.43
CA PRO A 148 26.28 14.90 38.34
C PRO A 148 26.56 15.35 36.90
N ARG A 149 26.50 16.65 36.65
CA ARG A 149 26.69 17.28 35.34
C ARG A 149 27.98 16.86 34.64
N GLY A 150 29.10 16.84 35.36
CA GLY A 150 30.40 16.42 34.82
C GLY A 150 30.39 14.96 34.35
N GLN A 151 29.87 14.04 35.17
CA GLN A 151 29.78 12.62 34.81
C GLN A 151 28.87 12.38 33.61
N PHE A 152 27.74 13.10 33.56
CA PHE A 152 26.84 13.06 32.41
C PHE A 152 27.55 13.54 31.14
N LEU A 153 28.18 14.73 31.17
CA LEU A 153 28.88 15.30 30.01
C LEU A 153 30.04 14.42 29.54
N THR A 154 30.88 13.90 30.44
CA THR A 154 31.97 12.98 30.09
C THR A 154 31.43 11.77 29.33
N ARG A 155 30.33 11.18 29.80
CA ARG A 155 29.70 10.05 29.11
C ARG A 155 29.11 10.44 27.76
N GLN A 156 28.37 11.55 27.69
CA GLN A 156 27.77 11.98 26.42
C GLN A 156 28.84 12.26 25.37
N ILE A 157 29.91 12.96 25.75
CA ILE A 157 31.05 13.25 24.87
C ILE A 157 31.75 11.95 24.44
N SER A 158 32.03 11.04 25.37
CA SER A 158 32.71 9.78 25.05
C SER A 158 31.91 8.93 24.05
N ILE A 159 30.59 8.82 24.25
CA ILE A 159 29.73 8.06 23.34
C ILE A 159 29.57 8.79 22.01
N PHE A 160 29.43 10.13 22.02
CA PHE A 160 29.34 10.93 20.80
C PHE A 160 30.61 10.80 19.94
N ILE A 161 31.80 10.85 20.55
CA ILE A 161 33.07 10.64 19.83
C ILE A 161 33.10 9.24 19.20
N TRP A 162 32.76 8.19 19.98
CA TRP A 162 32.71 6.84 19.44
C TRP A 162 31.70 6.71 18.29
N GLN A 163 30.50 7.28 18.43
CA GLN A 163 29.47 7.28 17.38
C GLN A 163 29.92 8.02 16.13
N TYR A 164 30.55 9.17 16.29
CA TYR A 164 31.10 9.96 15.20
C TYR A 164 32.15 9.16 14.43
N LEU A 165 33.10 8.51 15.13
CA LEU A 165 34.12 7.67 14.51
C LEU A 165 33.51 6.49 13.74
N VAL A 166 32.46 5.85 14.27
CA VAL A 166 31.76 4.77 13.58
C VAL A 166 31.07 5.28 12.30
N LEU A 167 30.38 6.43 12.36
CA LEU A 167 29.76 7.02 11.17
C LEU A 167 30.80 7.46 10.14
N ASP A 168 31.94 7.98 10.57
CA ASP A 168 33.06 8.37 9.72
C ASP A 168 33.66 7.17 8.97
N ILE A 169 33.90 6.06 9.67
CA ILE A 169 34.35 4.81 9.06
C ILE A 169 33.30 4.28 8.08
N LEU A 170 32.02 4.21 8.49
CA LEU A 170 30.94 3.70 7.64
C LEU A 170 30.78 4.51 6.36
N GLN A 171 30.86 5.84 6.44
CA GLN A 171 30.83 6.72 5.27
C GLN A 171 32.04 6.49 4.36
N THR A 172 33.24 6.40 4.95
CA THR A 172 34.48 6.21 4.19
C THR A 172 34.46 4.91 3.41
N VAL A 173 34.10 3.79 4.05
CA VAL A 173 33.94 2.47 3.42
C VAL A 173 32.85 2.51 2.34
N ALA A 174 31.72 3.15 2.62
CA ALA A 174 30.62 3.23 1.65
C ALA A 174 31.00 4.04 0.39
N ARG A 175 31.84 5.07 0.54
CA ARG A 175 32.35 5.91 -0.56
C ARG A 175 33.44 5.20 -1.35
N GLU A 176 34.35 4.49 -0.68
CA GLU A 176 35.38 3.65 -1.32
C GLU A 176 34.75 2.57 -2.18
N GLN A 177 33.76 1.84 -1.63
CA GLN A 177 33.00 0.83 -2.37
C GLN A 177 32.41 1.42 -3.66
N ALA A 178 31.81 2.62 -3.59
CA ALA A 178 31.22 3.28 -4.75
C ALA A 178 32.23 3.67 -5.83
N LEU A 179 33.47 4.00 -5.43
CA LEU A 179 34.55 4.36 -6.35
C LEU A 179 35.19 3.12 -6.99
N GLN A 180 35.41 2.05 -6.23
CA GLN A 180 35.91 0.77 -6.75
C GLN A 180 34.95 0.13 -7.74
N ASP A 181 33.66 0.31 -7.50
CA ASP A 181 32.57 -0.12 -8.37
C ASP A 181 32.40 0.78 -9.62
N GLY A 182 33.33 1.71 -9.90
CA GLY A 182 33.40 2.51 -11.12
C GLY A 182 32.32 3.60 -11.25
N GLY A 183 31.77 4.09 -10.13
CA GLY A 183 30.63 5.03 -10.15
C GLY A 183 29.33 4.43 -10.72
N GLY A 184 29.36 3.18 -11.17
CA GLY A 184 28.28 2.45 -11.81
C GLY A 184 27.84 1.18 -11.06
N GLY A 185 28.63 0.66 -10.12
CA GLY A 185 28.18 -0.42 -9.24
C GLY A 185 27.43 0.14 -8.04
N GLY A 186 26.32 0.81 -8.32
CA GLY A 186 25.12 0.46 -7.58
C GLY A 186 24.92 -1.04 -7.79
N PHE A 187 24.79 -1.79 -6.71
CA PHE A 187 24.31 -3.17 -6.71
C PHE A 187 23.37 -3.39 -7.92
N ARG A 188 23.79 -4.25 -8.87
CA ARG A 188 23.20 -4.43 -10.22
C ARG A 188 21.72 -4.07 -10.25
N GLY A 189 21.36 -3.11 -11.11
CA GLY A 189 20.04 -2.48 -11.17
C GLY A 189 18.85 -3.41 -10.88
N PHE A 190 18.11 -3.09 -9.82
CA PHE A 190 16.80 -3.63 -9.54
C PHE A 190 15.85 -2.49 -9.18
N THR A 191 15.39 -1.73 -10.16
CA THR A 191 14.23 -0.80 -10.03
C THR A 191 12.89 -1.55 -9.84
N ARG A 192 12.92 -2.72 -9.20
CA ARG A 192 11.84 -3.66 -8.94
C ARG A 192 12.19 -4.41 -7.65
N ILE A 193 11.26 -4.45 -6.69
CA ILE A 193 11.29 -5.49 -5.66
C ILE A 193 11.00 -6.81 -6.40
N ASP A 194 12.04 -7.43 -6.95
CA ASP A 194 11.94 -8.79 -7.48
C ASP A 194 11.77 -9.72 -6.29
N TRP A 195 10.55 -10.20 -6.11
CA TRP A 195 10.20 -11.18 -5.08
C TRP A 195 10.87 -12.54 -5.32
N PHE A 196 11.41 -12.76 -6.52
CA PHE A 196 11.93 -14.04 -7.00
C PHE A 196 13.46 -14.11 -7.03
N ILE A 197 14.13 -13.42 -6.10
CA ILE A 197 15.58 -13.49 -5.89
C ILE A 197 16.00 -14.73 -5.10
N SER A 198 17.30 -15.07 -5.14
CA SER A 198 17.87 -16.20 -4.41
C SER A 198 17.76 -16.03 -2.88
N PRO A 199 17.71 -17.13 -2.09
CA PRO A 199 17.74 -17.04 -0.63
C PRO A 199 18.97 -16.30 -0.10
N GLU A 200 20.11 -16.44 -0.77
CA GLU A 200 21.36 -15.75 -0.42
C GLU A 200 21.23 -14.23 -0.58
N GLU A 201 20.59 -13.76 -1.67
CA GLU A 201 20.30 -12.35 -1.87
C GLU A 201 19.28 -11.81 -0.87
N TRP A 202 18.24 -12.59 -0.55
CA TRP A 202 17.28 -12.23 0.50
C TRP A 202 17.97 -12.09 1.86
N LEU A 203 18.88 -13.01 2.18
CA LEU A 203 19.68 -12.96 3.40
C LEU A 203 20.58 -11.73 3.41
N GLN A 204 21.27 -11.42 2.31
CA GLN A 204 22.14 -10.25 2.20
C GLN A 204 21.35 -8.95 2.33
N ARG A 205 20.19 -8.83 1.66
CA ARG A 205 19.30 -7.66 1.76
C ARG A 205 18.78 -7.49 3.18
N GLY A 206 18.32 -8.58 3.80
CA GLY A 206 17.85 -8.60 5.18
C GLY A 206 18.94 -8.14 6.15
N LEU A 207 20.14 -8.70 6.05
CA LEU A 207 21.29 -8.34 6.89
C LEU A 207 21.71 -6.88 6.69
N THR A 208 21.81 -6.42 5.44
CA THR A 208 22.17 -5.03 5.13
C THR A 208 21.16 -4.06 5.73
N ASN A 209 19.86 -4.32 5.56
CA ASN A 209 18.80 -3.50 6.14
C ASN A 209 18.84 -3.48 7.67
N LEU A 210 19.09 -4.63 8.30
CA LEU A 210 19.21 -4.71 9.75
C LEU A 210 20.43 -3.92 10.25
N ILE A 211 21.57 -3.99 9.56
CA ILE A 211 22.74 -3.16 9.87
C ILE A 211 22.37 -1.68 9.72
N THR A 212 21.72 -1.28 8.64
CA THR A 212 21.27 0.10 8.43
C THR A 212 20.37 0.58 9.57
N TRP A 213 19.37 -0.20 10.00
CA TRP A 213 18.48 0.18 11.10
C TRP A 213 19.17 0.25 12.46
N PHE A 214 19.88 -0.81 12.86
CA PHE A 214 20.42 -0.94 14.23
C PHE A 214 21.76 -0.24 14.43
N LEU A 215 22.53 -0.06 13.35
CA LEU A 215 23.82 0.61 13.37
C LEU A 215 23.69 2.04 12.82
N ALA A 216 23.49 2.20 11.51
CA ALA A 216 23.60 3.51 10.85
C ALA A 216 22.52 4.51 11.33
N THR A 217 21.23 4.21 11.11
CA THR A 217 20.11 5.10 11.45
C THR A 217 20.01 5.35 12.95
N ARG A 218 20.17 4.30 13.76
CA ARG A 218 20.15 4.43 15.23
C ARG A 218 21.26 5.35 15.74
N ILE A 219 22.50 5.14 15.27
CA ILE A 219 23.64 5.95 15.68
C ILE A 219 23.46 7.39 15.22
N LEU A 220 22.99 7.63 13.99
CA LEU A 220 22.74 8.97 13.48
C LEU A 220 21.76 9.75 14.37
N ILE A 221 20.61 9.15 14.69
CA ILE A 221 19.60 9.79 15.55
C ILE A 221 20.13 10.00 16.97
N ASP A 222 20.79 9.00 17.55
CA ASP A 222 21.34 9.08 18.91
C ASP A 222 22.46 10.13 18.99
N ALA A 223 23.35 10.21 17.99
CA ALA A 223 24.43 11.19 17.94
C ALA A 223 23.90 12.63 17.91
N ASN A 224 22.86 12.92 17.09
CA ASN A 224 22.21 14.22 17.06
C ASN A 224 21.60 14.58 18.43
N TYR A 225 20.90 13.62 19.05
CA TYR A 225 20.32 13.81 20.38
C TYR A 225 21.38 14.08 21.45
N ARG A 226 22.52 13.37 21.41
CA ARG A 226 23.65 13.56 22.34
C ARG A 226 24.34 14.89 22.13
N PHE A 227 24.58 15.28 20.88
CA PHE A 227 25.17 16.56 20.53
C PHE A 227 24.37 17.72 21.13
N ALA A 228 23.04 17.69 20.96
CA ALA A 228 22.14 18.63 21.61
C ALA A 228 22.28 18.58 23.14
N SER A 229 22.28 17.39 23.75
CA SER A 229 22.45 17.26 25.21
C SER A 229 23.76 17.86 25.73
N ILE A 230 24.86 17.72 24.99
CA ILE A 230 26.18 18.25 25.37
C ILE A 230 26.15 19.78 25.36
N ILE A 231 25.51 20.40 24.36
CA ILE A 231 25.39 21.85 24.28
C ILE A 231 24.48 22.38 25.39
N PHE A 232 23.26 21.86 25.51
CA PHE A 232 22.27 22.39 26.47
C PHE A 232 22.71 22.18 27.92
N VAL A 233 23.16 20.96 28.27
CA VAL A 233 23.67 20.68 29.61
C VAL A 233 25.05 21.32 29.81
N GLY A 234 25.89 21.44 28.78
CA GLY A 234 27.22 22.07 28.86
C GLY A 234 27.18 23.59 29.03
N LEU A 235 26.15 24.26 28.51
CA LEU A 235 25.89 25.68 28.73
C LEU A 235 25.07 25.95 29.99
N GLY A 236 24.42 24.92 30.55
CA GLY A 236 23.64 25.03 31.79
C GLY A 236 22.23 25.54 31.56
N TRP A 237 21.73 25.45 30.32
CA TRP A 237 20.35 25.77 29.96
C TRP A 237 19.37 24.67 30.36
N ASP A 238 19.85 23.45 30.58
CA ASP A 238 19.03 22.31 30.96
C ASP A 238 19.77 21.33 31.89
N GLY A 239 19.02 20.54 32.67
CA GLY A 239 19.52 19.56 33.63
C GLY A 239 19.77 18.19 33.00
N PRO A 240 20.78 17.40 33.44
CA PRO A 240 21.02 16.04 32.95
C PRO A 240 19.81 15.10 33.02
N GLU A 241 18.92 15.31 33.99
CA GLU A 241 17.68 14.56 34.24
C GLU A 241 16.63 14.70 33.13
N ASN A 242 16.67 15.79 32.36
CA ASN A 242 15.77 16.02 31.23
C ASN A 242 16.27 15.33 29.94
N TRP A 243 17.41 14.66 30.00
CA TRP A 243 18.05 13.99 28.87
C TRP A 243 18.18 12.46 29.02
N PRO A 244 17.06 11.72 29.18
CA PRO A 244 17.08 10.27 29.25
C PRO A 244 17.47 9.67 27.88
N PRO A 245 18.03 8.44 27.86
CA PRO A 245 18.44 7.77 26.62
C PRO A 245 17.34 7.80 25.54
N ALA A 246 17.71 8.08 24.29
CA ALA A 246 16.76 8.14 23.18
C ALA A 246 16.17 6.76 22.83
N PHE A 247 16.97 5.70 22.97
CA PHE A 247 16.62 4.32 22.64
C PHE A 247 16.57 3.44 23.90
N GLY A 248 15.66 2.46 23.89
CA GLY A 248 15.49 1.46 24.94
C GLY A 248 16.50 0.31 24.86
N ARG A 249 16.23 -0.77 25.59
CA ARG A 249 17.12 -1.93 25.66
C ARG A 249 16.93 -2.85 24.43
N MET A 250 18.02 -3.26 23.78
CA MET A 250 17.99 -4.21 22.64
C MET A 250 17.28 -5.53 22.99
N ARG A 251 17.31 -5.93 24.27
CA ARG A 251 16.65 -7.15 24.74
C ARG A 251 15.11 -7.11 24.60
N ASP A 252 14.51 -5.94 24.38
CA ASP A 252 13.06 -5.81 24.26
C ASP A 252 12.55 -6.01 22.83
N VAL A 253 13.43 -6.23 21.84
CA VAL A 253 13.13 -6.27 20.39
C VAL A 253 12.56 -7.61 19.90
N TYR A 254 11.97 -8.42 20.79
CA TYR A 254 11.39 -9.72 20.41
C TYR A 254 9.94 -9.62 19.92
N THR A 255 9.39 -8.43 19.76
CA THR A 255 8.10 -8.24 19.08
C THR A 255 8.13 -6.92 18.32
N VAL A 256 7.43 -6.83 17.18
CA VAL A 256 7.35 -5.60 16.37
C VAL A 256 6.72 -4.47 17.19
N ARG A 257 5.72 -4.78 18.03
CA ARG A 257 5.13 -3.82 18.98
C ARG A 257 6.16 -3.28 19.98
N LYS A 258 7.01 -4.13 20.55
CA LYS A 258 8.04 -3.70 21.52
C LYS A 258 9.21 -2.99 20.85
N PHE A 259 9.55 -3.36 19.62
CA PHE A 259 10.51 -2.63 18.81
C PHE A 259 10.12 -1.15 18.71
N TRP A 260 8.94 -0.83 18.19
CA TRP A 260 8.50 0.57 18.05
C TRP A 260 8.08 1.22 19.38
N GLY A 261 7.54 0.44 20.30
CA GLY A 261 6.94 0.97 21.54
C GLY A 261 7.88 1.10 22.74
N LYS A 262 9.00 0.35 22.78
CA LYS A 262 9.95 0.34 23.91
C LYS A 262 11.40 0.58 23.47
N PHE A 263 11.84 0.01 22.36
CA PHE A 263 13.23 0.12 21.91
C PHE A 263 13.50 1.37 21.06
N TRP A 264 12.68 1.59 20.03
CA TRP A 264 12.82 2.71 19.10
C TRP A 264 12.55 4.05 19.79
N HIS A 265 13.08 5.15 19.24
CA HIS A 265 12.93 6.46 19.86
C HIS A 265 11.46 6.90 19.94
N GLN A 266 11.10 7.65 21.00
CA GLN A 266 9.72 8.11 21.24
C GLN A 266 9.46 9.57 20.79
N PHE A 267 10.38 10.16 20.02
CA PHE A 267 10.26 11.56 19.55
C PHE A 267 8.97 11.87 18.78
N LEU A 268 8.42 10.89 18.03
CA LEU A 268 7.20 11.07 17.24
C LEU A 268 5.92 10.90 18.06
N ARG A 269 6.03 10.33 19.26
CA ARG A 269 4.88 9.78 19.98
C ARG A 269 3.92 10.85 20.46
N GLY A 270 4.43 11.92 21.08
CA GLY A 270 3.58 13.00 21.60
C GLY A 270 2.70 13.62 20.51
N SER A 271 3.32 13.99 19.39
CA SER A 271 2.65 14.68 18.29
C SER A 271 1.70 13.77 17.52
N PHE A 272 2.20 12.63 17.00
CA PHE A 272 1.39 11.76 16.13
C PHE A 272 0.34 10.97 16.90
N GLN A 273 0.64 10.49 18.11
CA GLN A 273 -0.36 9.83 18.93
C GLN A 273 -1.45 10.82 19.37
N GLY A 274 -1.08 12.09 19.62
CA GLY A 274 -2.02 13.17 19.88
C GLY A 274 -3.03 13.41 18.74
N ILE A 275 -2.52 13.54 17.51
CA ILE A 275 -3.32 13.70 16.28
C ILE A 275 -4.18 12.46 16.03
N SER A 276 -3.59 11.28 16.14
CA SER A 276 -4.27 10.00 15.98
C SER A 276 -5.44 9.85 16.94
N ASN A 277 -5.21 10.16 18.22
CA ASN A 277 -6.25 10.15 19.24
C ASN A 277 -7.39 11.09 18.86
N PHE A 278 -7.09 12.32 18.45
CA PHE A 278 -8.11 13.28 18.03
C PHE A 278 -8.96 12.75 16.87
N ILE A 279 -8.33 12.19 15.84
CA ILE A 279 -9.05 11.60 14.70
C ILE A 279 -9.91 10.41 15.16
N ALA A 280 -9.33 9.45 15.88
CA ALA A 280 -10.05 8.26 16.31
C ALA A 280 -11.20 8.56 17.28
N ARG A 281 -11.07 9.60 18.10
CA ARG A 281 -11.95 9.82 19.27
C ARG A 281 -12.91 10.98 19.07
N ASP A 282 -12.44 12.09 18.54
CA ASP A 282 -13.23 13.32 18.42
C ASP A 282 -13.90 13.40 17.04
N ILE A 283 -13.20 12.95 15.98
CA ILE A 283 -13.76 12.90 14.61
C ILE A 283 -14.58 11.62 14.40
N LEU A 284 -13.96 10.46 14.58
CA LEU A 284 -14.57 9.16 14.29
C LEU A 284 -15.43 8.60 15.44
N ARG A 285 -15.35 9.20 16.64
CA ARG A 285 -16.14 8.83 17.83
C ARG A 285 -16.13 7.34 18.16
N LEU A 286 -14.97 6.68 17.99
CA LEU A 286 -14.84 5.25 18.24
C LEU A 286 -15.03 4.92 19.75
N PRO A 287 -15.77 3.84 20.09
CA PRO A 287 -16.08 3.47 21.47
C PRO A 287 -14.82 3.05 22.24
N ARG A 288 -14.79 3.27 23.57
CA ARG A 288 -13.66 2.92 24.44
C ARG A 288 -14.05 1.97 25.59
N PRO A 289 -13.23 0.95 25.92
CA PRO A 289 -12.10 0.45 25.13
C PRO A 289 -12.59 -0.37 23.92
N SER A 290 -12.07 -0.10 22.72
CA SER A 290 -12.35 -0.96 21.55
C SER A 290 -11.10 -1.36 20.78
N ILE A 291 -11.15 -2.56 20.19
CA ILE A 291 -10.11 -3.08 19.29
C ILE A 291 -9.98 -2.17 18.06
N LEU A 292 -11.11 -1.65 17.58
CA LEU A 292 -11.16 -0.73 16.43
C LEU A 292 -10.42 0.58 16.74
N GLU A 293 -10.68 1.21 17.90
CA GLU A 293 -9.92 2.41 18.33
C GLU A 293 -8.42 2.13 18.38
N ARG A 294 -8.02 0.98 18.93
CA ARG A 294 -6.61 0.62 19.08
C ARG A 294 -5.89 0.50 17.74
N TYR A 295 -6.45 -0.25 16.79
CA TYR A 295 -5.78 -0.47 15.50
C TYR A 295 -5.92 0.71 14.56
N THR A 296 -7.02 1.47 14.60
CA THR A 296 -7.14 2.76 13.91
C THR A 296 -6.04 3.72 14.38
N ASN A 297 -5.78 3.78 15.69
CA ASN A 297 -4.71 4.63 16.20
C ASN A 297 -3.31 4.19 15.73
N ILE A 298 -3.03 2.89 15.75
CA ILE A 298 -1.75 2.36 15.28
C ILE A 298 -1.56 2.67 13.79
N PHE A 299 -2.59 2.46 12.97
CA PHE A 299 -2.56 2.75 11.55
C PHE A 299 -2.30 4.23 11.26
N ILE A 300 -3.03 5.15 11.91
CA ILE A 300 -2.86 6.59 11.70
C ILE A 300 -1.45 7.05 12.12
N VAL A 301 -0.92 6.57 13.26
CA VAL A 301 0.44 6.91 13.68
C VAL A 301 1.48 6.41 12.67
N CYS A 302 1.34 5.18 12.18
CA CYS A 302 2.23 4.63 11.15
C CYS A 302 2.11 5.39 9.82
N PHE A 303 0.90 5.80 9.44
CA PHE A 303 0.64 6.58 8.23
C PHE A 303 1.28 7.97 8.30
N LEU A 304 1.09 8.71 9.39
CA LEU A 304 1.72 10.01 9.62
C LEU A 304 3.26 9.90 9.65
N SER A 305 3.78 8.82 10.24
CA SER A 305 5.22 8.52 10.18
C SER A 305 5.70 8.26 8.75
N GLY A 306 4.92 7.51 7.95
CA GLY A 306 5.20 7.27 6.54
C GLY A 306 5.26 8.57 5.73
N ILE A 307 4.30 9.48 5.91
CA ILE A 307 4.29 10.80 5.23
C ILE A 307 5.55 11.60 5.57
N LEU A 308 5.95 11.64 6.84
CA LEU A 308 7.17 12.33 7.26
C LEU A 308 8.39 11.78 6.51
N HIS A 309 8.50 10.46 6.37
CA HIS A 309 9.64 9.83 5.69
C HIS A 309 9.60 9.98 4.17
N VAL A 310 8.40 10.00 3.56
CA VAL A 310 8.23 10.35 2.14
C VAL A 310 8.74 11.77 1.86
N TRP A 311 8.50 12.70 2.77
CA TRP A 311 9.00 14.08 2.65
C TRP A 311 10.51 14.18 2.86
N THR A 312 11.10 13.39 3.77
CA THR A 312 12.56 13.34 3.93
C THR A 312 13.24 12.69 2.73
N ASP A 313 12.66 11.63 2.15
CA ASP A 313 13.14 11.01 0.91
C ASP A 313 13.16 12.03 -0.25
N TYR A 314 12.11 12.86 -0.35
CA TYR A 314 12.05 13.94 -1.34
C TYR A 314 13.17 14.98 -1.19
N VAL A 315 13.53 15.33 0.06
CA VAL A 315 14.68 16.22 0.34
C VAL A 315 16.01 15.56 -0.07
N GLN A 316 16.06 14.22 -0.08
CA GLN A 316 17.21 13.44 -0.57
C GLN A 316 17.20 13.19 -2.08
N ASN A 317 16.36 13.93 -2.83
CA ASN A 317 16.17 13.77 -4.28
C ASN A 317 15.56 12.44 -4.72
N ILE A 318 14.85 11.74 -3.84
CA ILE A 318 14.07 10.56 -4.20
C ILE A 318 12.65 11.04 -4.57
N PRO A 319 12.18 10.85 -5.81
CA PRO A 319 10.83 11.22 -6.20
C PRO A 319 9.77 10.52 -5.34
N PHE A 320 8.64 11.18 -5.10
CA PHE A 320 7.52 10.62 -4.32
C PHE A 320 7.06 9.24 -4.84
N GLU A 321 7.15 9.02 -6.15
CA GLU A 321 6.77 7.75 -6.80
C GLU A 321 7.70 6.58 -6.46
N ASN A 322 8.95 6.88 -6.09
CA ASN A 322 9.98 5.90 -5.76
C ASN A 322 10.16 5.73 -4.25
N SER A 323 9.56 6.59 -3.43
CA SER A 323 9.61 6.45 -1.96
C SER A 323 8.69 5.31 -1.51
N GLY A 324 9.28 4.19 -1.10
CA GLY A 324 8.53 3.10 -0.47
C GLY A 324 8.28 3.30 1.03
N ALA A 325 8.56 4.49 1.58
CA ALA A 325 8.38 4.80 2.99
C ALA A 325 6.93 4.58 3.46
N LEU A 326 5.93 5.07 2.72
CA LEU A 326 4.54 4.95 3.13
C LEU A 326 4.09 3.48 3.28
N ILE A 327 4.49 2.64 2.33
CA ILE A 327 4.21 1.19 2.35
C ILE A 327 4.96 0.53 3.51
N GLY A 328 6.25 0.83 3.68
CA GLY A 328 7.07 0.32 4.78
C GLY A 328 6.48 0.61 6.15
N PHE A 329 6.19 1.87 6.45
CA PHE A 329 5.67 2.26 7.76
C PHE A 329 4.24 1.78 8.00
N THR A 330 3.33 1.87 7.02
CA THR A 330 1.93 1.42 7.20
C THR A 330 1.83 -0.10 7.35
N SER A 331 2.69 -0.89 6.70
CA SER A 331 2.74 -2.35 6.86
C SER A 331 3.00 -2.77 8.31
N THR A 332 3.70 -1.96 9.10
CA THR A 332 3.97 -2.22 10.53
C THR A 332 2.67 -2.36 11.33
N ALA A 333 1.61 -1.63 10.96
CA ALA A 333 0.31 -1.77 11.60
C ALA A 333 -0.25 -3.19 11.41
N LEU A 334 -0.11 -3.75 10.20
CA LEU A 334 -0.54 -5.11 9.88
C LEU A 334 0.28 -6.16 10.63
N ALA A 335 1.61 -5.99 10.72
CA ALA A 335 2.43 -6.91 11.52
C ALA A 335 2.08 -6.89 13.00
N ILE A 336 1.79 -5.72 13.57
CA ILE A 336 1.34 -5.60 14.96
C ILE A 336 -0.03 -6.28 15.16
N MET A 337 -0.96 -6.13 14.21
CA MET A 337 -2.26 -6.80 14.24
C MET A 337 -2.12 -8.32 14.18
N PHE A 338 -1.27 -8.82 13.26
CA PHE A 338 -0.96 -10.24 13.12
C PHE A 338 -0.31 -10.80 14.38
N GLU A 339 0.74 -10.13 14.90
CA GLU A 339 1.44 -10.49 16.13
C GLU A 339 0.49 -10.57 17.33
N ASP A 340 -0.36 -9.57 17.52
CA ASP A 340 -1.36 -9.55 18.59
C ASP A 340 -2.39 -10.69 18.42
N GLY A 341 -2.80 -10.99 17.18
CA GLY A 341 -3.69 -12.10 16.85
C GLY A 341 -3.10 -13.45 17.22
N VAL A 342 -1.85 -13.73 16.83
CA VAL A 342 -1.13 -14.95 17.19
C VAL A 342 -0.96 -15.07 18.70
N GLN A 343 -0.59 -13.99 19.39
CA GLN A 343 -0.48 -13.99 20.85
C GLN A 343 -1.83 -14.24 21.54
N HIS A 344 -2.93 -13.73 20.99
CA HIS A 344 -4.27 -13.97 21.51
C HIS A 344 -4.70 -15.43 21.34
N LEU A 345 -4.48 -16.01 20.15
CA LEU A 345 -4.74 -17.42 19.88
C LEU A 345 -3.91 -18.32 20.80
N TRP A 346 -2.60 -18.06 20.92
CA TRP A 346 -1.71 -18.81 21.79
C TRP A 346 -2.20 -18.84 23.25
N LYS A 347 -2.61 -17.68 23.79
CA LYS A 347 -3.17 -17.58 25.15
C LYS A 347 -4.48 -18.35 25.32
N ARG A 348 -5.28 -18.47 24.26
CA ARG A 348 -6.56 -19.21 24.27
C ARG A 348 -6.35 -20.72 24.26
N PHE A 349 -5.29 -21.21 23.60
CA PHE A 349 -4.99 -22.64 23.50
C PHE A 349 -3.98 -23.16 24.53
N SER A 350 -3.28 -22.26 25.22
CA SER A 350 -2.35 -22.65 26.29
C SER A 350 -3.12 -22.99 27.58
N PRO A 351 -2.75 -24.06 28.30
CA PRO A 351 -3.35 -24.38 29.59
C PRO A 351 -3.14 -23.22 30.58
N PRO A 352 -4.10 -22.98 31.51
CA PRO A 352 -3.98 -21.91 32.50
C PRO A 352 -2.72 -22.16 33.34
N THR A 353 -1.70 -21.36 33.09
CA THR A 353 -0.49 -21.34 33.90
C THR A 353 -0.81 -20.57 35.18
N GLU A 354 -0.42 -21.11 36.33
CA GLU A 354 -0.54 -20.44 37.63
C GLU A 354 -0.06 -18.99 37.49
N LYS A 355 -0.90 -18.04 37.92
CA LYS A 355 -0.52 -16.62 38.03
C LYS A 355 0.60 -16.52 39.06
N LYS A 356 1.86 -16.66 38.63
CA LYS A 356 2.96 -16.02 39.35
C LYS A 356 2.72 -14.52 39.28
N ASP A 357 2.76 -13.85 40.43
CA ASP A 357 2.78 -12.39 40.52
C ASP A 357 3.97 -11.88 39.72
N SER A 358 3.74 -11.62 38.43
CA SER A 358 4.76 -11.23 37.49
C SER A 358 5.12 -9.79 37.79
N SER A 359 6.26 -9.59 38.45
CA SER A 359 6.97 -8.32 38.40
C SER A 359 7.23 -7.95 36.93
N GLU A 360 7.26 -6.66 36.60
CA GLU A 360 7.41 -6.16 35.22
C GLU A 360 8.69 -6.65 34.50
N ASP A 361 9.61 -7.28 35.23
CA ASP A 361 10.88 -7.86 34.77
C ASP A 361 10.83 -9.39 34.50
N ASP A 362 9.70 -10.08 34.73
CA ASP A 362 9.57 -11.51 34.37
C ASP A 362 9.49 -11.67 32.84
N LEU A 363 10.65 -11.97 32.25
CA LEU A 363 10.77 -12.18 30.81
C LEU A 363 10.06 -13.47 30.37
N PRO A 364 9.41 -13.47 29.20
CA PRO A 364 8.86 -14.70 28.63
C PRO A 364 9.94 -15.79 28.49
N PRO A 365 9.54 -17.08 28.47
CA PRO A 365 10.46 -18.18 28.22
C PRO A 365 11.38 -17.92 27.03
N LEU A 366 12.64 -18.38 27.12
CA LEU A 366 13.66 -18.09 26.11
C LEU A 366 13.21 -18.44 24.69
N TRP A 367 12.53 -19.58 24.51
CA TRP A 367 12.04 -20.02 23.20
C TRP A 367 11.03 -19.02 22.59
N GLN A 368 10.13 -18.43 23.39
CA GLN A 368 9.16 -17.42 22.91
C GLN A 368 9.90 -16.16 22.45
N ARG A 369 10.96 -15.78 23.17
CA ARG A 369 11.79 -14.64 22.80
C ARG A 369 12.59 -14.93 21.53
N VAL A 370 13.14 -16.13 21.36
CA VAL A 370 13.85 -16.53 20.13
C VAL A 370 12.92 -16.47 18.93
N VAL A 371 11.72 -17.06 19.02
CA VAL A 371 10.70 -16.97 17.95
C VAL A 371 10.34 -15.52 17.67
N GLY A 372 10.14 -14.72 18.72
CA GLY A 372 9.85 -13.30 18.60
C GLY A 372 10.97 -12.48 17.95
N TYR A 373 12.24 -12.76 18.25
CA TYR A 373 13.37 -12.12 17.59
C TYR A 373 13.44 -12.51 16.11
N VAL A 374 13.30 -13.80 15.78
CA VAL A 374 13.29 -14.26 14.39
C VAL A 374 12.17 -13.59 13.60
N TRP A 375 10.96 -13.52 14.17
CA TRP A 375 9.82 -12.81 13.59
C TRP A 375 10.13 -11.32 13.36
N THR A 376 10.58 -10.61 14.40
CA THR A 376 10.78 -9.17 14.36
C THR A 376 11.92 -8.79 13.41
N LEU A 377 13.03 -9.52 13.44
CA LEU A 377 14.19 -9.27 12.58
C LEU A 377 13.91 -9.62 11.12
N THR A 378 13.21 -10.73 10.85
CA THR A 378 12.80 -11.08 9.48
C THR A 378 11.81 -10.04 8.94
N TRP A 379 10.82 -9.65 9.73
CA TRP A 379 9.85 -8.62 9.33
C TRP A 379 10.55 -7.31 9.01
N LEU A 380 11.40 -6.81 9.90
CA LEU A 380 12.16 -5.58 9.66
C LEU A 380 13.10 -5.74 8.46
N GLY A 381 13.87 -6.82 8.35
CA GLY A 381 14.80 -7.05 7.24
C GLY A 381 14.12 -7.03 5.87
N VAL A 382 12.96 -7.69 5.76
CA VAL A 382 12.16 -7.77 4.52
C VAL A 382 11.44 -6.45 4.24
N THR A 383 10.63 -5.94 5.16
CA THR A 383 9.83 -4.71 4.89
C THR A 383 10.67 -3.46 4.69
N SER A 384 11.88 -3.44 5.26
CA SER A 384 12.81 -2.33 5.09
C SER A 384 13.42 -2.24 3.70
N THR A 385 13.34 -3.32 2.88
CA THR A 385 13.73 -3.20 1.48
C THR A 385 12.87 -2.19 0.74
N TRP A 386 11.60 -2.02 1.13
CA TRP A 386 10.73 -1.04 0.48
C TRP A 386 11.18 0.40 0.75
N PHE A 387 11.68 0.69 1.95
CA PHE A 387 12.04 2.04 2.37
C PHE A 387 13.53 2.38 2.15
N LEU A 388 14.45 1.47 2.49
CA LEU A 388 15.89 1.74 2.47
C LEU A 388 16.53 1.56 1.08
N TYR A 389 15.90 0.79 0.19
CA TYR A 389 16.47 0.48 -1.11
C TYR A 389 16.65 1.71 -2.01
N PRO A 390 15.65 2.62 -2.18
CA PRO A 390 15.85 3.84 -2.97
C PRO A 390 16.96 4.74 -2.43
N ASN A 391 17.14 4.77 -1.11
CA ASN A 391 18.22 5.51 -0.44
C ASN A 391 19.60 4.90 -0.71
N ASN A 392 19.69 3.58 -0.90
CA ASN A 392 20.94 2.88 -1.21
C ASN A 392 21.39 3.03 -2.67
N GLU A 393 20.48 3.43 -3.58
CA GLU A 393 20.76 3.61 -5.02
C GLU A 393 21.27 5.02 -5.37
N LEU A 394 21.21 5.99 -4.46
CA LEU A 394 21.69 7.35 -4.72
C LEU A 394 23.22 7.39 -4.89
N PRO A 395 23.76 8.19 -5.84
CA PRO A 395 25.20 8.36 -6.01
C PRO A 395 25.86 8.79 -4.70
N LYS A 396 26.75 7.95 -4.16
CA LYS A 396 27.39 8.17 -2.84
C LYS A 396 28.46 9.26 -2.85
N GLU A 397 28.73 9.88 -3.99
CA GLU A 397 29.73 10.93 -4.17
C GLU A 397 29.45 12.20 -3.34
N HIS A 398 28.17 12.46 -3.00
CA HIS A 398 27.74 13.62 -2.22
C HIS A 398 27.13 13.27 -0.85
N ALA A 399 27.13 12.00 -0.44
CA ALA A 399 26.51 11.54 0.80
C ALA A 399 27.41 11.78 2.03
N MET A 400 27.62 13.05 2.40
CA MET A 400 28.29 13.38 3.66
C MET A 400 27.35 13.09 4.84
N ILE A 401 27.67 12.04 5.61
CA ILE A 401 27.04 11.66 6.88
C ILE A 401 27.67 12.46 8.02
N VAL A 402 28.99 12.61 8.03
CA VAL A 402 29.76 13.44 8.97
C VAL A 402 30.37 14.66 8.28
N PRO A 403 30.42 15.84 8.95
CA PRO A 403 30.91 17.07 8.35
C PRO A 403 32.43 17.10 8.12
N VAL A 404 33.20 16.32 8.89
CA VAL A 404 34.66 16.20 8.74
C VAL A 404 35.07 14.76 8.89
N SER A 405 35.68 14.16 7.85
CA SER A 405 36.23 12.82 7.96
C SER A 405 37.61 12.84 8.63
N LEU A 406 37.74 12.13 9.76
CA LEU A 406 39.02 11.88 10.41
C LEU A 406 39.72 10.70 9.73
N ALA A 407 38.97 9.70 9.28
CA ALA A 407 39.49 8.54 8.56
C ALA A 407 40.27 8.93 7.30
N GLU A 408 39.73 9.89 6.53
CA GLU A 408 40.41 10.46 5.35
C GLU A 408 41.68 11.24 5.75
N ARG A 409 41.62 12.05 6.83
CA ARG A 409 42.76 12.87 7.29
C ARG A 409 43.92 12.08 7.89
N VAL A 410 43.63 10.94 8.49
CA VAL A 410 44.64 10.05 9.10
C VAL A 410 45.24 9.10 8.05
N GLY A 411 44.77 9.16 6.80
CA GLY A 411 45.29 8.34 5.71
C GLY A 411 45.00 6.85 5.89
N LEU A 412 43.89 6.50 6.58
CA LEU A 412 43.44 5.11 6.65
C LEU A 412 43.18 4.53 5.24
N TYR A 413 42.91 5.41 4.25
CA TYR A 413 42.76 5.11 2.82
C TYR A 413 43.33 6.29 1.98
N ASP A 414 44.24 6.03 1.05
CA ASP A 414 45.02 7.03 0.30
C ASP A 414 44.33 7.40 -1.04
N PHE A 415 43.45 8.39 -1.02
CA PHE A 415 42.64 8.83 -2.17
C PHE A 415 43.43 9.52 -3.29
N THR A 416 44.66 9.96 -3.03
CA THR A 416 45.51 10.67 -4.00
C THR A 416 46.08 9.79 -5.11
N LYS A 417 46.08 8.45 -4.95
CA LYS A 417 46.57 7.53 -5.99
C LYS A 417 45.53 7.14 -7.04
N SER A 418 44.23 7.21 -6.74
CA SER A 418 43.18 6.70 -7.64
C SER A 418 42.70 7.71 -8.68
N THR A 419 42.88 9.01 -8.45
CA THR A 419 42.56 10.07 -9.43
C THR A 419 43.65 10.28 -10.47
N ALA A 420 44.88 9.81 -10.22
CA ALA A 420 46.00 9.92 -11.16
C ALA A 420 45.95 8.90 -12.32
N THR A 421 45.15 7.83 -12.21
CA THR A 421 45.02 6.78 -13.24
C THR A 421 43.86 6.98 -14.22
N MET A 422 43.07 8.06 -14.11
CA MET A 422 42.00 8.39 -15.07
C MET A 422 42.50 9.27 -16.23
N SER A 423 43.62 8.89 -16.86
CA SER A 423 43.91 9.30 -18.25
C SER A 423 43.69 8.09 -19.16
N PRO A 424 43.02 8.20 -20.30
CA PRO A 424 42.74 7.06 -21.15
C PRO A 424 44.03 6.62 -21.87
N GLN A 425 44.74 5.64 -21.32
CA GLN A 425 45.71 4.86 -22.06
C GLN A 425 45.07 3.55 -22.50
N VAL A 426 44.93 3.43 -23.82
CA VAL A 426 44.52 2.22 -24.53
C VAL A 426 45.74 1.31 -24.61
N ASP A 427 45.73 0.17 -23.92
CA ASP A 427 46.72 -0.90 -24.14
C ASP A 427 46.06 -2.30 -24.09
N GLY A 428 45.93 -2.91 -25.27
CA GLY A 428 46.21 -4.32 -25.52
C GLY A 428 45.11 -5.39 -25.34
N PRO A 429 45.06 -6.45 -26.19
CA PRO A 429 43.94 -7.40 -26.27
C PRO A 429 44.01 -8.58 -25.28
N ALA A 430 44.97 -8.60 -24.35
CA ALA A 430 45.27 -9.79 -23.56
C ALA A 430 44.37 -9.96 -22.31
N GLU A 431 43.82 -8.87 -21.75
CA GLU A 431 42.97 -8.91 -20.55
C GLU A 431 41.50 -9.27 -20.85
N ALA A 432 41.09 -9.21 -22.12
CA ALA A 432 39.75 -9.59 -22.55
C ALA A 432 39.50 -11.11 -22.52
N ALA A 433 40.55 -11.92 -22.72
CA ALA A 433 40.43 -13.38 -22.80
C ALA A 433 40.26 -14.06 -21.42
N ASP A 434 40.84 -13.47 -20.37
CA ASP A 434 40.75 -14.02 -19.01
C ASP A 434 39.44 -13.63 -18.31
N LEU A 435 38.84 -12.50 -18.66
CA LEU A 435 37.51 -12.08 -18.20
C LEU A 435 36.36 -12.89 -18.85
N GLU A 436 36.59 -13.44 -20.05
CA GLU A 436 35.59 -14.24 -20.77
C GLU A 436 35.49 -15.68 -20.19
N ASN A 437 36.61 -16.23 -19.70
CA ASN A 437 36.65 -17.53 -19.02
C ASN A 437 36.07 -17.52 -17.60
N ALA A 438 36.17 -16.40 -16.87
CA ALA A 438 35.58 -16.27 -15.54
C ALA A 438 34.04 -16.09 -15.56
N ARG A 439 33.48 -15.68 -16.71
CA ARG A 439 32.04 -15.45 -16.92
C ARG A 439 31.21 -16.74 -17.04
N GLN A 440 31.83 -17.88 -17.34
CA GLN A 440 31.15 -19.14 -17.68
C GLN A 440 30.93 -20.13 -16.51
N LYS A 441 31.29 -19.80 -15.26
CA LYS A 441 31.24 -20.77 -14.13
C LYS A 441 30.28 -20.46 -12.98
N GLY A 442 29.24 -19.65 -13.19
CA GLY A 442 28.20 -19.35 -12.19
C GLY A 442 26.80 -19.68 -12.67
N VAL A 443 26.27 -20.84 -12.25
CA VAL A 443 24.86 -21.32 -12.27
C VAL A 443 23.93 -20.66 -13.31
N ASP A 444 23.78 -21.32 -14.45
CA ASP A 444 22.90 -20.92 -15.55
C ASP A 444 21.41 -21.01 -15.20
N VAL A 445 20.76 -19.84 -15.08
CA VAL A 445 19.36 -19.67 -15.46
C VAL A 445 19.35 -18.87 -16.76
N PRO A 446 18.83 -19.41 -17.88
CA PRO A 446 18.58 -18.73 -19.13
C PRO A 446 18.27 -17.23 -19.11
N PRO A 447 19.15 -16.24 -19.30
CA PRO A 447 18.65 -14.95 -19.72
C PRO A 447 18.04 -15.15 -21.11
N VAL A 448 16.83 -14.63 -21.33
CA VAL A 448 16.35 -14.42 -22.70
C VAL A 448 17.31 -13.40 -23.31
N GLU A 449 18.16 -13.84 -24.22
CA GLU A 449 19.04 -12.95 -24.98
C GLU A 449 18.18 -11.92 -25.72
N PHE A 450 18.41 -10.64 -25.41
CA PHE A 450 17.90 -9.53 -26.20
C PHE A 450 18.93 -9.21 -27.27
N GLU A 451 18.48 -9.18 -28.53
CA GLU A 451 19.31 -8.64 -29.59
C GLU A 451 19.54 -7.13 -29.40
N PRO A 452 20.73 -6.60 -29.74
CA PRO A 452 21.04 -5.17 -29.64
C PRO A 452 20.10 -4.31 -30.49
N GLU A 453 19.90 -3.05 -30.09
CA GLU A 453 18.94 -2.07 -30.67
C GLU A 453 19.04 -1.93 -32.20
N ASP A 454 20.22 -2.16 -32.80
CA ASP A 454 20.42 -2.10 -34.25
C ASP A 454 19.64 -3.17 -35.04
N LYS A 455 19.18 -4.25 -34.39
CA LYS A 455 18.33 -5.28 -35.02
C LYS A 455 16.82 -5.02 -34.88
N MET A 456 16.41 -4.00 -34.13
CA MET A 456 14.97 -3.68 -33.97
C MET A 456 14.32 -3.22 -35.28
N ASN A 457 15.12 -2.70 -36.23
CA ASN A 457 14.69 -2.38 -37.60
C ASN A 457 14.43 -3.61 -38.48
N ASN A 458 14.79 -4.83 -38.05
CA ASN A 458 14.60 -6.08 -38.78
C ASN A 458 13.74 -7.10 -38.01
N THR A 459 12.93 -6.65 -37.04
CA THR A 459 11.97 -7.53 -36.36
C THR A 459 10.82 -7.87 -37.34
N PRO A 460 10.50 -9.16 -37.61
CA PRO A 460 9.41 -9.50 -38.53
C PRO A 460 8.09 -8.85 -38.09
N GLU A 461 7.32 -8.35 -39.06
CA GLU A 461 6.16 -7.47 -38.90
C GLU A 461 5.12 -7.95 -37.85
N TYR A 462 5.00 -9.26 -37.64
CA TYR A 462 4.09 -9.87 -36.65
C TYR A 462 4.52 -9.76 -35.18
N LYS A 463 5.76 -9.34 -34.89
CA LYS A 463 6.29 -9.16 -33.51
C LYS A 463 6.24 -7.72 -33.03
N GLN A 464 5.76 -6.78 -33.85
CA GLN A 464 5.62 -5.39 -33.45
C GLN A 464 4.46 -5.24 -32.45
N ASP A 465 4.60 -4.26 -31.55
CA ASP A 465 3.52 -3.84 -30.68
C ASP A 465 2.29 -3.42 -31.51
N ALA A 466 1.08 -3.71 -31.02
CA ALA A 466 -0.15 -3.52 -31.79
C ALA A 466 -0.44 -2.05 -32.17
N PHE A 467 0.18 -1.07 -31.50
CA PHE A 467 0.08 0.35 -31.83
C PHE A 467 1.29 0.88 -32.63
N GLY A 468 2.34 0.08 -32.84
CA GLY A 468 3.55 0.49 -33.54
C GLY A 468 4.34 1.59 -32.82
N ASN A 469 5.21 2.29 -33.56
CA ASN A 469 5.92 3.47 -33.04
C ASN A 469 5.02 4.71 -33.12
N GLU A 470 4.57 5.21 -31.97
CA GLU A 470 3.69 6.39 -31.85
C GLU A 470 4.45 7.72 -31.65
N GLU A 471 5.78 7.76 -31.81
CA GLU A 471 6.58 8.96 -31.51
C GLU A 471 6.09 10.22 -32.25
N PHE A 472 5.74 10.03 -33.53
CA PHE A 472 5.19 11.07 -34.43
C PHE A 472 3.69 10.87 -34.77
N ALA A 473 2.98 9.99 -34.06
CA ALA A 473 1.55 9.79 -34.28
C ALA A 473 0.73 10.98 -33.74
N GLU A 474 -0.29 11.41 -34.50
CA GLU A 474 -1.18 12.51 -34.12
C GLU A 474 -1.99 12.19 -32.85
N VAL A 475 -2.34 10.91 -32.65
CA VAL A 475 -3.01 10.40 -31.45
C VAL A 475 -2.12 9.33 -30.84
N LYS A 476 -1.77 9.51 -29.56
CA LYS A 476 -0.97 8.56 -28.77
C LYS A 476 -1.89 7.74 -27.88
N TYR A 477 -1.94 6.44 -28.08
CA TYR A 477 -2.76 5.52 -27.28
C TYR A 477 -2.05 5.10 -25.98
N LYS A 478 -0.70 5.06 -25.96
CA LYS A 478 0.10 4.69 -24.77
C LYS A 478 0.37 5.82 -23.78
N VAL A 479 -0.69 6.42 -23.25
CA VAL A 479 -0.60 7.57 -22.33
C VAL A 479 -0.85 7.22 -20.87
N MET A 480 -1.38 6.02 -20.57
CA MET A 480 -1.82 5.67 -19.23
C MET A 480 -0.65 5.36 -18.28
N LYS A 481 -0.66 5.96 -17.09
CA LYS A 481 0.28 5.64 -16.00
C LYS A 481 -0.18 4.40 -15.22
N TRP A 482 0.75 3.74 -14.54
CA TRP A 482 0.47 2.51 -13.79
C TRP A 482 -0.60 2.68 -12.70
N TRP A 483 -0.61 3.79 -11.97
CA TRP A 483 -1.60 4.02 -10.92
C TRP A 483 -2.98 4.30 -11.49
N GLN A 484 -3.07 4.93 -12.67
CA GLN A 484 -4.34 5.15 -13.37
C GLN A 484 -4.91 3.81 -13.86
N CYS A 485 -4.07 2.96 -14.44
CA CYS A 485 -4.43 1.59 -14.82
C CYS A 485 -4.90 0.79 -13.60
N GLY A 486 -4.19 0.86 -12.48
CA GLY A 486 -4.58 0.18 -11.25
C GLY A 486 -5.93 0.67 -10.71
N LEU A 487 -6.18 1.98 -10.67
CA LEU A 487 -7.49 2.52 -10.26
C LEU A 487 -8.62 2.14 -11.23
N LEU A 488 -8.35 2.08 -12.52
CA LEU A 488 -9.31 1.64 -13.53
C LEU A 488 -9.66 0.16 -13.34
N MET A 489 -8.65 -0.69 -13.12
CA MET A 489 -8.84 -2.10 -12.79
C MET A 489 -9.66 -2.28 -11.51
N VAL A 490 -9.41 -1.47 -10.47
CA VAL A 490 -10.16 -1.52 -9.21
C VAL A 490 -11.61 -1.10 -9.40
N ALA A 491 -11.86 -0.04 -10.17
CA ALA A 491 -13.22 0.40 -10.48
C ALA A 491 -14.02 -0.69 -11.21
N GLU A 492 -13.35 -1.48 -12.05
CA GLU A 492 -13.93 -2.60 -12.78
C GLU A 492 -14.26 -3.79 -11.85
N THR A 493 -13.34 -4.24 -11.01
CA THR A 493 -13.53 -5.44 -10.17
C THR A 493 -14.41 -5.20 -8.95
N VAL A 494 -14.21 -4.07 -8.25
CA VAL A 494 -14.89 -3.80 -6.96
C VAL A 494 -16.39 -3.65 -7.12
N SER A 495 -16.87 -3.11 -8.25
CA SER A 495 -18.24 -2.62 -8.40
C SER A 495 -19.30 -3.62 -7.97
N LEU A 496 -19.28 -4.84 -8.52
CA LEU A 496 -20.27 -5.89 -8.20
C LEU A 496 -19.73 -6.92 -7.21
N GLY A 497 -18.41 -7.14 -7.21
CA GLY A 497 -17.75 -8.11 -6.35
C GLY A 497 -17.99 -7.85 -4.87
N VAL A 498 -17.80 -6.61 -4.41
CA VAL A 498 -17.94 -6.27 -2.98
C VAL A 498 -19.36 -6.48 -2.44
N LEU A 499 -20.37 -6.47 -3.33
CA LEU A 499 -21.77 -6.51 -2.95
C LEU A 499 -22.32 -7.93 -2.71
N SER A 500 -21.68 -8.98 -3.24
CA SER A 500 -22.12 -10.37 -3.03
C SER A 500 -21.40 -11.06 -1.87
N LEU A 501 -20.20 -10.58 -1.50
CA LEU A 501 -19.34 -11.24 -0.53
C LEU A 501 -19.91 -11.34 0.90
N PRO A 502 -20.58 -10.32 1.46
CA PRO A 502 -21.21 -10.45 2.78
C PRO A 502 -22.17 -11.65 2.87
N ALA A 503 -22.98 -11.89 1.83
CA ALA A 503 -23.90 -13.04 1.76
C ALA A 503 -23.15 -14.38 1.58
N ALA A 504 -22.01 -14.37 0.89
CA ALA A 504 -21.13 -15.54 0.82
C ALA A 504 -20.54 -15.89 2.20
N VAL A 505 -20.20 -14.88 3.02
CA VAL A 505 -19.79 -15.09 4.43
C VAL A 505 -20.93 -15.66 5.26
N ALA A 506 -22.15 -15.18 5.10
CA ALA A 506 -23.31 -15.75 5.81
C ALA A 506 -23.53 -17.23 5.46
N THR A 507 -23.34 -17.60 4.20
CA THR A 507 -23.52 -18.99 3.74
C THR A 507 -22.44 -19.96 4.21
N LEU A 508 -21.16 -19.53 4.20
CA LEU A 508 -20.02 -20.41 4.50
C LEU A 508 -19.59 -20.34 5.98
N GLY A 509 -19.82 -19.20 6.63
CA GLY A 509 -19.26 -18.85 7.93
C GLY A 509 -17.94 -18.09 7.82
N LEU A 510 -17.53 -17.47 8.93
CA LEU A 510 -16.44 -16.49 8.94
C LEU A 510 -15.07 -17.08 8.57
N VAL A 511 -14.70 -18.23 9.13
CA VAL A 511 -13.38 -18.84 8.92
C VAL A 511 -13.17 -19.30 7.46
N PRO A 512 -14.03 -20.14 6.86
CA PRO A 512 -13.82 -20.59 5.48
C PRO A 512 -13.86 -19.44 4.49
N SER A 513 -14.71 -18.42 4.69
CA SER A 513 -14.75 -17.27 3.79
C SER A 513 -13.49 -16.41 3.86
N ILE A 514 -12.91 -16.17 5.04
CA ILE A 514 -11.62 -15.46 5.14
C ILE A 514 -10.53 -16.21 4.38
N ILE A 515 -10.44 -17.53 4.59
CA ILE A 515 -9.45 -18.37 3.91
C ILE A 515 -9.66 -18.30 2.39
N LEU A 516 -10.89 -18.46 1.92
CA LEU A 516 -11.21 -18.45 0.49
C LEU A 516 -10.95 -17.08 -0.15
N ILE A 517 -11.34 -15.98 0.49
CA ILE A 517 -11.08 -14.63 -0.03
C ILE A 517 -9.56 -14.39 -0.14
N LEU A 518 -8.77 -14.77 0.87
CA LEU A 518 -7.32 -14.63 0.84
C LEU A 518 -6.66 -15.52 -0.21
N VAL A 519 -6.99 -16.82 -0.22
CA VAL A 519 -6.38 -17.79 -1.13
C VAL A 519 -6.76 -17.47 -2.57
N LEU A 520 -8.04 -17.28 -2.87
CA LEU A 520 -8.49 -16.97 -4.23
C LEU A 520 -7.96 -15.61 -4.70
N GLY A 521 -7.86 -14.60 -3.84
CA GLY A 521 -7.22 -13.32 -4.17
C GLY A 521 -5.72 -13.47 -4.51
N VAL A 522 -4.98 -14.29 -3.75
CA VAL A 522 -3.57 -14.60 -4.07
C VAL A 522 -3.45 -15.37 -5.38
N LEU A 523 -4.31 -16.36 -5.62
CA LEU A 523 -4.32 -17.10 -6.89
C LEU A 523 -4.68 -16.18 -8.08
N ALA A 524 -5.67 -15.31 -7.92
CA ALA A 524 -6.04 -14.30 -8.91
C ALA A 524 -4.88 -13.32 -9.20
N THR A 525 -4.09 -12.97 -8.19
CA THR A 525 -2.86 -12.18 -8.35
C THR A 525 -1.82 -12.94 -9.19
N TRP A 526 -1.62 -14.24 -8.91
CA TRP A 526 -0.70 -15.08 -9.68
C TRP A 526 -1.12 -15.20 -11.16
N THR A 527 -2.38 -15.51 -11.43
CA THR A 527 -2.89 -15.65 -12.81
C THR A 527 -2.90 -14.32 -13.55
N GLY A 528 -3.17 -13.20 -12.86
CA GLY A 528 -3.02 -11.86 -13.42
C GLY A 528 -1.58 -11.55 -13.80
N TYR A 529 -0.61 -11.96 -12.97
CA TYR A 529 0.81 -11.82 -13.28
C TYR A 529 1.19 -12.65 -14.52
N MET A 530 0.63 -13.84 -14.69
CA MET A 530 0.83 -14.68 -15.89
C MET A 530 0.33 -14.03 -17.18
N ILE A 531 -0.83 -13.36 -17.13
CA ILE A 531 -1.33 -12.56 -18.26
C ILE A 531 -0.32 -11.47 -18.63
N GLY A 532 0.23 -10.78 -17.61
CA GLY A 532 1.29 -9.79 -17.81
C GLY A 532 2.53 -10.38 -18.48
N GLN A 533 2.99 -11.56 -18.04
CA GLN A 533 4.12 -12.25 -18.67
C GLN A 533 3.83 -12.64 -20.12
N MET A 534 2.61 -13.09 -20.42
CA MET A 534 2.19 -13.45 -21.77
C MET A 534 2.26 -12.23 -22.71
N LYS A 535 1.77 -11.06 -22.28
CA LYS A 535 1.85 -9.81 -23.05
C LYS A 535 3.28 -9.33 -23.23
N LEU A 536 4.14 -9.46 -22.22
CA LEU A 536 5.56 -9.08 -22.34
C LEU A 536 6.31 -9.98 -23.34
N LYS A 537 5.97 -11.28 -23.40
CA LYS A 537 6.55 -12.22 -24.37
C LYS A 537 5.98 -12.04 -25.78
N TYR A 538 4.70 -11.69 -25.89
CA TYR A 538 4.00 -11.48 -27.15
C TYR A 538 3.35 -10.07 -27.17
N PRO A 539 4.13 -9.02 -27.52
CA PRO A 539 3.68 -7.62 -27.42
C PRO A 539 2.46 -7.25 -28.26
N TYR A 540 2.13 -8.03 -29.29
CA TYR A 540 0.97 -7.79 -30.16
C TYR A 540 -0.38 -8.24 -29.55
N ILE A 541 -0.39 -8.99 -28.44
CA ILE A 541 -1.65 -9.46 -27.82
C ILE A 541 -2.43 -8.28 -27.23
N MET A 542 -3.62 -7.98 -27.71
CA MET A 542 -4.45 -6.87 -27.20
C MET A 542 -5.71 -7.35 -26.49
N THR A 543 -6.14 -8.55 -26.83
CA THR A 543 -7.40 -9.15 -26.38
C THR A 543 -7.20 -10.61 -25.99
N MET A 544 -8.19 -11.21 -25.32
CA MET A 544 -8.17 -12.65 -25.08
C MET A 544 -8.25 -13.44 -26.38
N ALA A 545 -8.84 -12.88 -27.43
CA ALA A 545 -8.83 -13.48 -28.77
C ALA A 545 -7.39 -13.63 -29.31
N ASP A 546 -6.57 -12.58 -29.21
CA ASP A 546 -5.18 -12.66 -29.68
C ASP A 546 -4.36 -13.65 -28.85
N ALA A 547 -4.59 -13.70 -27.53
CA ALA A 547 -3.99 -14.73 -26.68
C ALA A 547 -4.43 -16.16 -27.09
N GLY A 548 -5.71 -16.32 -27.44
CA GLY A 548 -6.25 -17.55 -28.00
C GLY A 548 -5.59 -17.93 -29.33
N GLU A 549 -5.30 -16.95 -30.19
CA GLU A 549 -4.58 -17.18 -31.44
C GLU A 549 -3.18 -17.72 -31.21
N VAL A 550 -2.46 -17.21 -30.20
CA VAL A 550 -1.13 -17.72 -29.84
C VAL A 550 -1.21 -19.16 -29.32
N LEU A 551 -2.24 -19.49 -28.54
CA LEU A 551 -2.41 -20.83 -27.96
C LEU A 551 -2.87 -21.88 -28.98
N GLY A 552 -3.81 -21.53 -29.87
CA GLY A 552 -4.54 -22.50 -30.68
C GLY A 552 -4.81 -22.06 -32.12
N GLY A 553 -4.10 -21.06 -32.64
CA GLY A 553 -4.28 -20.53 -33.98
C GLY A 553 -5.67 -19.92 -34.20
N ALA A 554 -6.14 -19.96 -35.45
CA ALA A 554 -7.42 -19.34 -35.84
C ALA A 554 -8.62 -19.83 -34.99
N PHE A 555 -8.66 -21.13 -34.65
CA PHE A 555 -9.71 -21.65 -33.77
C PHE A 555 -9.66 -21.03 -32.38
N GLY A 556 -8.47 -20.96 -31.77
CA GLY A 556 -8.28 -20.35 -30.46
C GLY A 556 -8.67 -18.87 -30.43
N ARG A 557 -8.40 -18.15 -31.54
CA ARG A 557 -8.81 -16.75 -31.72
C ARG A 557 -10.32 -16.57 -31.64
N GLU A 558 -11.06 -17.32 -32.45
CA GLU A 558 -12.52 -17.21 -32.50
C GLU A 558 -13.15 -17.68 -31.19
N PHE A 559 -12.68 -18.79 -30.62
CA PHE A 559 -13.23 -19.33 -29.37
C PHE A 559 -13.06 -18.35 -28.20
N MET A 560 -11.83 -17.87 -27.95
CA MET A 560 -11.57 -16.94 -26.84
C MET A 560 -12.22 -15.57 -27.09
N GLY A 561 -12.29 -15.12 -28.35
CA GLY A 561 -12.99 -13.89 -28.71
C GLY A 561 -14.49 -13.95 -28.43
N VAL A 562 -15.16 -15.05 -28.82
CA VAL A 562 -16.59 -15.27 -28.50
C VAL A 562 -16.80 -15.36 -26.99
N CYS A 563 -15.98 -16.12 -26.28
CA CYS A 563 -16.06 -16.21 -24.81
C CYS A 563 -15.86 -14.85 -24.13
N GLN A 564 -14.93 -14.01 -24.62
CA GLN A 564 -14.70 -12.68 -24.08
C GLN A 564 -15.92 -11.77 -24.29
N ILE A 565 -16.51 -11.75 -25.49
CA ILE A 565 -17.72 -10.97 -25.76
C ILE A 565 -18.87 -11.43 -24.87
N LEU A 566 -19.11 -12.74 -24.78
CA LEU A 566 -20.19 -13.29 -23.95
C LEU A 566 -19.99 -12.89 -22.49
N PHE A 567 -18.78 -13.02 -21.96
CA PHE A 567 -18.44 -12.58 -20.61
C PHE A 567 -18.79 -11.10 -20.37
N LEU A 568 -18.43 -10.21 -21.31
CA LEU A 568 -18.76 -8.78 -21.21
C LEU A 568 -20.28 -8.52 -21.26
N ILE A 569 -21.03 -9.22 -22.12
CA ILE A 569 -22.50 -9.12 -22.18
C ILE A 569 -23.14 -9.54 -20.85
N PHE A 570 -22.64 -10.62 -20.25
CA PHE A 570 -23.09 -11.08 -18.95
C PHE A 570 -22.76 -10.08 -17.83
N ILE A 571 -21.59 -9.43 -17.88
CA ILE A 571 -21.27 -8.32 -16.95
C ILE A 571 -22.25 -7.16 -17.16
N MET A 572 -22.49 -6.71 -18.41
CA MET A 572 -23.50 -5.67 -18.71
C MET A 572 -24.87 -6.03 -18.12
N SER A 573 -25.27 -7.30 -18.24
CA SER A 573 -26.51 -7.82 -17.68
C SER A 573 -26.55 -7.73 -16.15
N SER A 574 -25.45 -8.09 -15.48
CA SER A 574 -25.36 -7.99 -14.02
C SER A 574 -25.43 -6.55 -13.49
N HIS A 575 -24.93 -5.57 -14.26
CA HIS A 575 -25.12 -4.15 -13.96
C HIS A 575 -26.57 -3.70 -14.14
N LEU A 576 -27.27 -4.15 -15.19
CA LEU A 576 -28.71 -3.87 -15.38
C LEU A 576 -29.57 -4.49 -14.27
N LEU A 577 -29.23 -5.70 -13.85
CA LEU A 577 -29.89 -6.36 -12.72
C LEU A 577 -29.70 -5.54 -11.44
N THR A 578 -28.46 -5.14 -11.15
CA THR A 578 -28.14 -4.31 -9.97
C THR A 578 -28.80 -2.94 -10.03
N PHE A 579 -28.93 -2.34 -11.22
CA PHE A 579 -29.69 -1.11 -11.41
C PHE A 579 -31.16 -1.30 -11.08
N THR A 580 -31.77 -2.41 -11.52
CA THR A 580 -33.17 -2.74 -11.22
C THR A 580 -33.38 -2.92 -9.71
N VAL A 581 -32.47 -3.63 -9.03
CA VAL A 581 -32.45 -3.77 -7.56
C VAL A 581 -32.36 -2.41 -6.87
N ALA A 582 -31.45 -1.54 -7.33
CA ALA A 582 -31.28 -0.19 -6.80
C ALA A 582 -32.56 0.65 -6.96
N MET A 583 -33.17 0.63 -8.14
CA MET A 583 -34.41 1.37 -8.42
C MET A 583 -35.59 0.85 -7.62
N ASN A 584 -35.74 -0.46 -7.48
CA ASN A 584 -36.76 -1.06 -6.62
C ASN A 584 -36.56 -0.65 -5.15
N THR A 585 -35.33 -0.61 -4.66
CA THR A 585 -35.03 -0.15 -3.30
C THR A 585 -35.35 1.35 -3.12
N ILE A 586 -34.86 2.19 -4.03
CA ILE A 586 -35.02 3.65 -3.98
C ILE A 586 -36.50 4.05 -4.02
N THR A 587 -37.24 3.47 -4.96
CA THR A 587 -38.66 3.79 -5.21
C THR A 587 -39.63 3.04 -4.30
N SER A 588 -39.15 2.12 -3.46
CA SER A 588 -40.00 1.17 -2.72
C SER A 588 -40.91 0.36 -3.66
N HIS A 589 -40.36 -0.15 -4.76
CA HIS A 589 -41.08 -0.84 -5.84
C HIS A 589 -42.19 0.02 -6.46
N GLY A 590 -41.81 1.19 -7.02
CA GLY A 590 -42.79 2.14 -7.57
C GLY A 590 -43.42 1.73 -8.90
N THR A 591 -42.82 0.79 -9.63
CA THR A 591 -43.37 0.23 -10.87
C THR A 591 -42.79 -1.18 -11.12
N CYS A 592 -43.24 -1.84 -12.19
CA CYS A 592 -42.75 -3.16 -12.59
C CYS A 592 -41.23 -3.15 -12.80
N SER A 593 -40.53 -4.14 -12.22
CA SER A 593 -39.07 -4.30 -12.33
C SER A 593 -38.56 -4.34 -13.78
N LEU A 594 -39.36 -4.85 -14.73
CA LEU A 594 -39.01 -4.83 -16.16
C LEU A 594 -38.89 -3.42 -16.72
N VAL A 595 -39.74 -2.49 -16.26
CA VAL A 595 -39.70 -1.08 -16.67
C VAL A 595 -38.41 -0.44 -16.18
N PHE A 596 -38.00 -0.70 -14.94
CA PHE A 596 -36.70 -0.25 -14.44
C PHE A 596 -35.53 -0.83 -15.25
N GLY A 597 -35.60 -2.10 -15.65
CA GLY A 597 -34.63 -2.70 -16.55
C GLY A 597 -34.54 -2.00 -17.92
N ILE A 598 -35.69 -1.65 -18.52
CA ILE A 598 -35.73 -0.89 -19.79
C ILE A 598 -35.12 0.50 -19.62
N VAL A 599 -35.45 1.21 -18.53
CA VAL A 599 -34.88 2.53 -18.22
C VAL A 599 -33.36 2.44 -18.06
N GLY A 600 -32.86 1.45 -17.30
CA GLY A 600 -31.42 1.20 -17.14
C GLY A 600 -30.73 0.90 -18.47
N THR A 601 -31.41 0.16 -19.36
CA THR A 601 -30.92 -0.16 -20.71
C THR A 601 -30.81 1.09 -21.57
N ILE A 602 -31.83 1.96 -21.57
CA ILE A 602 -31.81 3.22 -22.33
C ILE A 602 -30.68 4.13 -21.83
N ILE A 603 -30.56 4.32 -20.51
CA ILE A 603 -29.52 5.16 -19.91
C ILE A 603 -28.14 4.63 -20.30
N SER A 604 -27.91 3.33 -20.12
CA SER A 604 -26.61 2.72 -20.39
C SER A 604 -26.27 2.71 -21.88
N PHE A 605 -27.26 2.49 -22.76
CA PHE A 605 -27.11 2.61 -24.20
C PHE A 605 -26.67 4.03 -24.60
N LEU A 606 -27.35 5.07 -24.10
CA LEU A 606 -27.01 6.47 -24.39
C LEU A 606 -25.60 6.82 -23.90
N CYS A 607 -25.24 6.39 -22.70
CA CYS A 607 -23.90 6.60 -22.15
C CYS A 607 -22.80 5.82 -22.90
N CYS A 608 -23.16 4.74 -23.59
CA CYS A 608 -22.23 3.92 -24.39
C CYS A 608 -21.97 4.47 -25.80
N LEU A 609 -22.78 5.44 -26.28
CA LEU A 609 -22.69 5.98 -27.64
C LEU A 609 -21.38 6.70 -28.00
N PRO A 610 -20.73 7.47 -27.10
CA PRO A 610 -19.45 8.11 -27.42
C PRO A 610 -18.44 7.06 -27.88
N ARG A 611 -17.91 7.19 -29.10
CA ARG A 611 -16.97 6.21 -29.71
C ARG A 611 -15.57 6.22 -29.09
N THR A 612 -15.23 7.26 -28.33
CA THR A 612 -13.92 7.43 -27.72
C THR A 612 -14.05 7.40 -26.20
N LEU A 613 -13.16 6.63 -25.56
CA LEU A 613 -13.03 6.51 -24.11
C LEU A 613 -12.05 7.53 -23.53
N GLU A 614 -11.89 8.70 -24.19
CA GLU A 614 -10.83 9.68 -23.89
C GLU A 614 -10.84 10.18 -22.43
N LYS A 615 -11.99 10.12 -21.75
CA LYS A 615 -12.16 10.51 -20.33
C LYS A 615 -12.43 9.33 -19.39
N MET A 616 -12.15 8.09 -19.81
CA MET A 616 -12.48 6.87 -19.06
C MET A 616 -11.77 6.77 -17.70
N SER A 617 -10.55 7.30 -17.58
CA SER A 617 -9.84 7.37 -16.30
C SER A 617 -10.54 8.26 -15.27
N TRP A 618 -11.23 9.31 -15.70
CA TRP A 618 -12.00 10.17 -14.78
C TRP A 618 -13.34 9.53 -14.39
N LEU A 619 -14.04 8.91 -15.36
CA LEU A 619 -15.29 8.21 -15.09
C LEU A 619 -15.09 7.01 -14.15
N SER A 620 -14.00 6.27 -14.32
CA SER A 620 -13.62 5.18 -13.40
C SER A 620 -13.28 5.67 -12.00
N LEU A 621 -12.63 6.84 -11.85
CA LEU A 621 -12.41 7.45 -10.54
C LEU A 621 -13.74 7.79 -9.85
N VAL A 622 -14.69 8.38 -10.57
CA VAL A 622 -16.03 8.68 -10.03
C VAL A 622 -16.77 7.41 -9.62
N SER A 623 -16.73 6.37 -10.46
CA SER A 623 -17.28 5.04 -10.20
C SER A 623 -16.69 4.44 -8.91
N PHE A 624 -15.36 4.44 -8.79
CA PHE A 624 -14.64 3.91 -7.64
C PHE A 624 -14.98 4.64 -6.34
N VAL A 625 -14.97 5.98 -6.35
CA VAL A 625 -15.33 6.77 -5.16
C VAL A 625 -16.78 6.53 -4.76
N SER A 626 -17.68 6.44 -5.73
CA SER A 626 -19.11 6.14 -5.52
C SER A 626 -19.33 4.82 -4.79
N ILE A 627 -18.72 3.71 -5.24
CA ILE A 627 -18.90 2.40 -4.60
C ILE A 627 -18.28 2.36 -3.20
N ILE A 628 -17.08 2.92 -3.02
CA ILE A 628 -16.42 2.97 -1.72
C ILE A 628 -17.31 3.70 -0.71
N VAL A 629 -17.76 4.92 -1.04
CA VAL A 629 -18.57 5.72 -0.13
C VAL A 629 -19.87 4.97 0.21
N ALA A 630 -20.54 4.35 -0.76
CA ALA A 630 -21.75 3.56 -0.50
C ALA A 630 -21.51 2.38 0.45
N VAL A 631 -20.43 1.61 0.24
CA VAL A 631 -20.08 0.47 1.09
C VAL A 631 -19.74 0.91 2.51
N PHE A 632 -18.95 1.98 2.66
CA PHE A 632 -18.62 2.51 3.99
C PHE A 632 -19.85 3.04 4.73
N ILE A 633 -20.78 3.71 4.06
CA ILE A 633 -22.05 4.15 4.66
C ILE A 633 -22.85 2.93 5.12
N CYS A 634 -22.97 1.89 4.28
CA CYS A 634 -23.66 0.65 4.64
C CYS A 634 -23.03 0.00 5.89
N MET A 635 -21.69 -0.16 5.91
CA MET A 635 -20.98 -0.73 7.06
C MET A 635 -21.22 0.04 8.36
N ILE A 636 -21.14 1.38 8.31
CA ILE A 636 -21.35 2.22 9.48
C ILE A 636 -22.80 2.12 9.96
N ALA A 637 -23.76 2.18 9.03
CA ALA A 637 -25.18 2.14 9.37
C ALA A 637 -25.60 0.81 9.99
N VAL A 638 -25.24 -0.31 9.35
CA VAL A 638 -25.55 -1.65 9.88
C VAL A 638 -24.89 -1.85 11.26
N GLY A 639 -23.67 -1.32 11.44
CA GLY A 639 -22.97 -1.37 12.73
C GLY A 639 -23.55 -0.50 13.84
N ILE A 640 -24.33 0.53 13.50
CA ILE A 640 -25.07 1.36 14.46
C ILE A 640 -26.42 0.71 14.79
N GLU A 641 -27.10 0.18 13.78
CA GLU A 641 -28.48 -0.35 13.89
C GLU A 641 -28.55 -1.67 14.65
N ASN A 642 -27.54 -2.53 14.48
CA ASN A 642 -27.51 -3.84 15.11
C ASN A 642 -26.33 -3.95 16.09
N PRO A 643 -26.52 -4.37 17.35
CA PRO A 643 -25.42 -4.73 18.24
C PRO A 643 -24.63 -5.97 17.75
N GLY A 644 -25.15 -6.58 16.68
CA GLY A 644 -24.61 -7.70 15.92
C GLY A 644 -24.90 -9.04 16.60
N SER A 645 -25.43 -9.99 15.83
CA SER A 645 -25.66 -11.36 16.29
C SER A 645 -24.33 -12.10 16.51
N GLY A 646 -24.38 -13.22 17.24
CA GLY A 646 -23.21 -14.09 17.39
C GLY A 646 -22.68 -14.51 16.01
N VAL A 647 -21.36 -14.45 15.83
CA VAL A 647 -20.72 -14.84 14.58
C VAL A 647 -20.63 -16.36 14.51
N VAL A 648 -21.06 -16.94 13.39
CA VAL A 648 -20.83 -18.37 13.12
C VAL A 648 -19.46 -18.55 12.48
N ALA A 649 -18.55 -19.23 13.19
CA ALA A 649 -17.19 -19.47 12.71
C ALA A 649 -17.18 -20.36 11.45
N VAL A 650 -18.01 -21.41 11.43
CA VAL A 650 -18.22 -22.31 10.30
C VAL A 650 -19.72 -22.58 10.21
N ALA A 651 -20.36 -22.15 9.13
CA ALA A 651 -21.79 -22.33 8.95
C ALA A 651 -22.09 -23.78 8.53
N LYS A 652 -23.23 -24.31 8.98
CA LYS A 652 -23.74 -25.57 8.44
C LYS A 652 -24.40 -25.26 7.09
N THR A 653 -23.72 -25.64 6.01
CA THR A 653 -24.18 -25.41 4.64
C THR A 653 -24.09 -26.71 3.84
N ASP A 654 -24.93 -26.85 2.80
CA ASP A 654 -24.84 -27.97 1.88
C ASP A 654 -23.86 -27.65 0.74
N LEU A 655 -23.54 -28.65 -0.08
CA LEU A 655 -22.61 -28.48 -1.20
C LEU A 655 -23.12 -27.45 -2.21
N TYR A 656 -24.43 -27.37 -2.40
CA TYR A 656 -25.07 -26.50 -3.38
C TYR A 656 -24.96 -25.01 -2.99
N HIS A 657 -25.44 -24.63 -1.81
CA HIS A 657 -25.33 -23.26 -1.31
C HIS A 657 -23.88 -22.86 -1.05
N GLY A 658 -23.08 -23.77 -0.47
CA GLY A 658 -21.67 -23.55 -0.22
C GLY A 658 -20.88 -23.24 -1.49
N PHE A 659 -21.07 -24.03 -2.56
CA PHE A 659 -20.34 -23.80 -3.81
C PHE A 659 -20.84 -22.56 -4.56
N SER A 660 -22.13 -22.22 -4.47
CA SER A 660 -22.65 -20.95 -5.00
C SER A 660 -21.97 -19.75 -4.34
N ALA A 661 -21.77 -19.80 -3.02
CA ALA A 661 -21.01 -18.78 -2.29
C ALA A 661 -19.54 -18.71 -2.75
N VAL A 662 -18.89 -19.86 -2.98
CA VAL A 662 -17.54 -19.89 -3.57
C VAL A 662 -17.51 -19.21 -4.94
N CYS A 663 -18.47 -19.50 -5.82
CA CYS A 663 -18.56 -18.83 -7.14
C CYS A 663 -18.71 -17.31 -7.00
N ASN A 664 -19.51 -16.83 -6.04
CA ASN A 664 -19.63 -15.39 -5.79
C ASN A 664 -18.31 -14.76 -5.31
N ILE A 665 -17.51 -15.46 -4.51
CA ILE A 665 -16.16 -15.01 -4.12
C ILE A 665 -15.23 -14.99 -5.33
N VAL A 666 -15.26 -16.03 -6.16
CA VAL A 666 -14.45 -16.12 -7.39
C VAL A 666 -14.79 -14.98 -8.35
N PHE A 667 -16.08 -14.64 -8.50
CA PHE A 667 -16.54 -13.50 -9.29
C PHE A 667 -15.91 -12.18 -8.85
N ALA A 668 -15.80 -11.96 -7.53
CA ALA A 668 -15.30 -10.69 -6.98
C ALA A 668 -13.85 -10.39 -7.40
N PHE A 669 -13.05 -11.41 -7.69
CA PHE A 669 -11.68 -11.27 -8.19
C PHE A 669 -11.55 -11.39 -9.71
N SER A 670 -12.66 -11.34 -10.45
CA SER A 670 -12.69 -11.59 -11.88
C SER A 670 -12.57 -10.30 -12.70
N GLY A 671 -11.34 -9.85 -12.98
CA GLY A 671 -11.05 -8.75 -13.92
C GLY A 671 -10.19 -9.14 -15.11
N HIS A 672 -9.71 -10.38 -15.15
CA HIS A 672 -8.61 -10.83 -16.02
C HIS A 672 -8.88 -10.65 -17.52
N ALA A 673 -10.14 -10.74 -17.96
CA ALA A 673 -10.52 -10.60 -19.36
C ALA A 673 -10.16 -9.23 -19.96
N ALA A 674 -10.07 -8.17 -19.14
CA ALA A 674 -9.73 -6.82 -19.58
C ALA A 674 -8.22 -6.51 -19.52
N TYR A 675 -7.43 -7.32 -18.81
CA TYR A 675 -6.04 -6.99 -18.47
C TYR A 675 -5.14 -6.77 -19.71
N PHE A 676 -5.31 -7.55 -20.78
CA PHE A 676 -4.53 -7.34 -22.01
C PHE A 676 -4.79 -5.96 -22.64
N GLY A 677 -6.05 -5.55 -22.70
CA GLY A 677 -6.44 -4.24 -23.24
C GLY A 677 -5.91 -3.10 -22.38
N LEU A 678 -6.09 -3.20 -21.06
CA LEU A 678 -5.59 -2.21 -20.10
C LEU A 678 -4.07 -2.09 -20.11
N MET A 679 -3.36 -3.22 -20.22
CA MET A 679 -1.90 -3.25 -20.26
C MET A 679 -1.34 -2.64 -21.56
N ALA A 680 -2.09 -2.72 -22.65
CA ALA A 680 -1.64 -2.18 -23.91
C ALA A 680 -1.70 -0.64 -23.99
N GLU A 681 -2.57 -0.01 -23.20
CA GLU A 681 -2.66 1.45 -23.09
C GLU A 681 -1.65 2.05 -22.11
N LEU A 682 -0.90 1.22 -21.37
CA LEU A 682 0.17 1.67 -20.48
C LEU A 682 1.32 2.29 -21.27
N LYS A 683 1.83 3.43 -20.78
CA LYS A 683 3.07 4.04 -21.30
C LYS A 683 4.24 3.06 -21.25
N ASN A 684 4.33 2.26 -20.19
CA ASN A 684 5.29 1.17 -20.07
C ASN A 684 4.56 -0.10 -19.62
N PRO A 685 4.38 -1.10 -20.50
CA PRO A 685 3.70 -2.36 -20.16
C PRO A 685 4.35 -3.10 -18.98
N ARG A 686 5.66 -2.91 -18.72
CA ARG A 686 6.35 -3.53 -17.57
C ARG A 686 5.84 -3.04 -16.22
N ASP A 687 5.17 -1.90 -16.18
CA ASP A 687 4.58 -1.37 -14.95
C ASP A 687 3.24 -2.02 -14.58
N PHE A 688 2.67 -2.88 -15.44
CA PHE A 688 1.41 -3.58 -15.18
C PHE A 688 1.40 -4.34 -13.84
N THR A 689 2.53 -4.92 -13.42
CA THR A 689 2.63 -5.61 -12.13
C THR A 689 2.38 -4.66 -10.95
N LYS A 690 2.73 -3.36 -11.07
CA LYS A 690 2.42 -2.34 -10.04
C LYS A 690 0.92 -2.09 -9.99
N SER A 691 0.26 -1.96 -11.14
CA SER A 691 -1.19 -1.81 -11.26
C SER A 691 -1.93 -3.02 -10.67
N LEU A 692 -1.44 -4.23 -10.95
CA LEU A 692 -1.99 -5.47 -10.41
C LEU A 692 -1.82 -5.58 -8.89
N CYS A 693 -0.67 -5.20 -8.34
CA CYS A 693 -0.46 -5.20 -6.89
C CYS A 693 -1.35 -4.17 -6.19
N LEU A 694 -1.52 -2.98 -6.79
CA LEU A 694 -2.44 -1.97 -6.30
C LEU A 694 -3.88 -2.49 -6.29
N LEU A 695 -4.32 -3.09 -7.41
CA LEU A 695 -5.62 -3.73 -7.54
C LEU A 695 -5.86 -4.75 -6.43
N GLN A 696 -5.02 -5.78 -6.39
CA GLN A 696 -5.26 -6.93 -5.53
C GLN A 696 -5.10 -6.59 -4.05
N GLY A 697 -4.22 -5.64 -3.72
CA GLY A 697 -4.11 -5.09 -2.38
C GLY A 697 -5.40 -4.40 -1.93
N ILE A 698 -6.00 -3.59 -2.80
CA ILE A 698 -7.28 -2.92 -2.50
C ILE A 698 -8.41 -3.94 -2.43
N ASP A 699 -8.54 -4.81 -3.42
CA ASP A 699 -9.61 -5.82 -3.50
C ASP A 699 -9.61 -6.70 -2.26
N ILE A 700 -8.49 -7.36 -1.93
CA ILE A 700 -8.40 -8.25 -0.76
C ILE A 700 -8.76 -7.49 0.53
N CYS A 701 -8.23 -6.28 0.73
CA CYS A 701 -8.48 -5.50 1.95
C CYS A 701 -9.94 -5.05 2.05
N LEU A 702 -10.48 -4.46 0.99
CA LEU A 702 -11.84 -3.94 0.94
C LEU A 702 -12.84 -5.09 1.05
N TYR A 703 -12.63 -6.18 0.32
CA TYR A 703 -13.48 -7.37 0.36
C TYR A 703 -13.49 -7.97 1.74
N LEU A 704 -12.34 -8.22 2.38
CA LEU A 704 -12.33 -8.73 3.75
C LEU A 704 -13.05 -7.79 4.72
N VAL A 705 -12.73 -6.50 4.71
CA VAL A 705 -13.31 -5.54 5.65
C VAL A 705 -14.81 -5.41 5.46
N ALA A 706 -15.29 -5.19 4.22
CA ALA A 706 -16.70 -5.02 3.93
C ALA A 706 -17.50 -6.29 4.26
N SER A 707 -17.01 -7.46 3.84
CA SER A 707 -17.68 -8.74 4.08
C SER A 707 -17.84 -9.03 5.56
N LEU A 708 -16.76 -8.86 6.32
CA LEU A 708 -16.75 -9.22 7.74
C LEU A 708 -17.53 -8.23 8.59
N VAL A 709 -17.44 -6.93 8.30
CA VAL A 709 -18.18 -5.91 9.07
C VAL A 709 -19.67 -6.04 8.80
N ILE A 710 -20.10 -6.10 7.54
CA ILE A 710 -21.52 -6.23 7.21
C ILE A 710 -22.08 -7.53 7.80
N TYR A 711 -21.39 -8.67 7.62
CA TYR A 711 -21.84 -9.94 8.21
C TYR A 711 -21.89 -9.92 9.75
N ARG A 712 -20.87 -9.35 10.41
CA ARG A 712 -20.81 -9.28 11.88
C ARG A 712 -22.02 -8.57 12.48
N TYR A 713 -22.54 -7.55 11.79
CA TYR A 713 -23.61 -6.71 12.31
C TYR A 713 -24.99 -7.08 11.76
N ALA A 714 -25.11 -7.44 10.48
CA ALA A 714 -26.38 -7.90 9.88
C ALA A 714 -26.69 -9.39 10.15
N GLY A 715 -25.68 -10.20 10.48
CA GLY A 715 -25.85 -11.62 10.81
C GLY A 715 -26.19 -12.48 9.59
N ASP A 716 -26.99 -13.53 9.81
CA ASP A 716 -27.39 -14.46 8.75
C ASP A 716 -28.44 -13.86 7.78
N GLY A 717 -29.03 -12.71 8.14
CA GLY A 717 -30.02 -11.99 7.33
C GLY A 717 -29.44 -11.05 6.27
N VAL A 718 -28.14 -11.17 5.95
CA VAL A 718 -27.48 -10.34 4.95
C VAL A 718 -28.11 -10.56 3.56
N THR A 719 -28.50 -9.46 2.93
CA THR A 719 -29.03 -9.42 1.57
C THR A 719 -27.90 -9.50 0.53
N SER A 720 -28.25 -9.90 -0.69
CA SER A 720 -27.34 -9.90 -1.84
C SER A 720 -28.06 -9.26 -3.03
N PRO A 721 -27.76 -8.00 -3.40
CA PRO A 721 -26.59 -7.20 -3.01
C PRO A 721 -26.62 -6.66 -1.56
N ALA A 722 -25.43 -6.50 -0.97
CA ALA A 722 -25.25 -6.19 0.45
C ALA A 722 -25.74 -4.80 0.89
N LEU A 723 -25.88 -3.83 -0.03
CA LEU A 723 -26.39 -2.50 0.31
C LEU A 723 -27.84 -2.54 0.83
N GLY A 724 -28.59 -3.58 0.45
CA GLY A 724 -29.95 -3.83 0.95
C GLY A 724 -30.02 -4.26 2.42
N SER A 725 -28.87 -4.57 3.06
CA SER A 725 -28.84 -5.02 4.46
C SER A 725 -28.94 -3.87 5.47
N ALA A 726 -28.81 -2.62 5.02
CA ALA A 726 -29.02 -1.44 5.86
C ALA A 726 -30.53 -1.14 6.04
N SER A 727 -30.89 -0.31 7.02
CA SER A 727 -32.28 0.13 7.17
C SER A 727 -32.87 0.73 5.89
N PRO A 728 -34.21 0.69 5.71
CA PRO A 728 -34.85 1.12 4.48
C PRO A 728 -34.44 2.52 4.00
N LEU A 729 -34.24 3.49 4.90
CA LEU A 729 -33.80 4.83 4.51
C LEU A 729 -32.34 4.83 4.04
N VAL A 730 -31.45 4.17 4.80
CA VAL A 730 -30.02 4.16 4.48
C VAL A 730 -29.74 3.32 3.24
N ALA A 731 -30.45 2.21 3.02
CA ALA A 731 -30.37 1.43 1.80
C ALA A 731 -30.65 2.28 0.54
N LYS A 732 -31.66 3.17 0.59
CA LYS A 732 -31.93 4.14 -0.50
C LYS A 732 -30.76 5.09 -0.74
N ILE A 733 -30.14 5.59 0.33
CA ILE A 733 -28.96 6.47 0.25
C ILE A 733 -27.78 5.71 -0.34
N CYS A 734 -27.49 4.51 0.15
CA CYS A 734 -26.41 3.65 -0.33
C CYS A 734 -26.56 3.34 -1.82
N TYR A 735 -27.74 2.87 -2.26
CA TYR A 735 -27.99 2.59 -3.68
C TYR A 735 -27.95 3.87 -4.52
N GLY A 736 -28.49 4.99 -4.03
CA GLY A 736 -28.41 6.28 -4.72
C GLY A 736 -26.97 6.74 -4.95
N ILE A 737 -26.10 6.58 -3.94
CA ILE A 737 -24.67 6.88 -4.04
C ILE A 737 -23.95 5.87 -4.92
N ALA A 738 -24.37 4.60 -4.98
CA ALA A 738 -23.78 3.55 -5.81
C ALA A 738 -24.22 3.60 -7.29
N LEU A 739 -25.33 4.28 -7.63
CA LEU A 739 -25.84 4.37 -9.01
C LEU A 739 -24.78 4.77 -10.05
N PRO A 740 -23.91 5.77 -9.82
CA PRO A 740 -22.82 6.10 -10.74
C PRO A 740 -21.93 4.90 -11.04
N THR A 741 -21.51 4.11 -10.03
CA THR A 741 -20.69 2.92 -10.28
C THR A 741 -21.45 1.85 -11.05
N ILE A 742 -22.74 1.65 -10.73
CA ILE A 742 -23.56 0.60 -11.35
C ILE A 742 -23.70 0.88 -12.86
N ILE A 743 -23.91 2.13 -13.24
CA ILE A 743 -24.06 2.54 -14.63
C ILE A 743 -22.70 2.61 -15.33
N ILE A 744 -21.71 3.32 -14.77
CA ILE A 744 -20.43 3.58 -15.43
C ILE A 744 -19.66 2.27 -15.68
N ALA A 745 -19.58 1.37 -14.70
CA ALA A 745 -18.87 0.10 -14.88
C ALA A 745 -19.56 -0.80 -15.93
N GLY A 746 -20.90 -0.80 -15.99
CA GLY A 746 -21.64 -1.49 -17.05
C GLY A 746 -21.40 -0.88 -18.44
N VAL A 747 -21.40 0.45 -18.53
CA VAL A 747 -21.15 1.20 -19.79
C VAL A 747 -19.74 0.98 -20.30
N ILE A 748 -18.74 0.93 -19.42
CA ILE A 748 -17.35 0.63 -19.77
C ILE A 748 -17.26 -0.74 -20.45
N ASN A 749 -17.81 -1.78 -19.82
CA ASN A 749 -17.80 -3.13 -20.36
C ASN A 749 -18.60 -3.22 -21.68
N GLY A 750 -19.74 -2.54 -21.75
CA GLY A 750 -20.54 -2.44 -22.97
C GLY A 750 -19.80 -1.77 -24.11
N HIS A 751 -19.06 -0.69 -23.83
CA HIS A 751 -18.28 0.00 -24.83
C HIS A 751 -17.15 -0.88 -25.39
N VAL A 752 -16.46 -1.65 -24.53
CA VAL A 752 -15.44 -2.63 -24.96
C VAL A 752 -16.06 -3.69 -25.86
N ALA A 753 -17.23 -4.24 -25.51
CA ALA A 753 -17.93 -5.24 -26.32
C ALA A 753 -18.38 -4.69 -27.68
N VAL A 754 -18.99 -3.50 -27.71
CA VAL A 754 -19.42 -2.83 -28.95
C VAL A 754 -18.24 -2.55 -29.86
N LYS A 755 -17.15 -2.00 -29.30
CA LYS A 755 -15.93 -1.70 -30.05
C LYS A 755 -15.32 -2.96 -30.65
N TYR A 756 -15.26 -4.06 -29.89
CA TYR A 756 -14.73 -5.33 -30.40
C TYR A 756 -15.54 -5.83 -31.61
N VAL A 757 -16.87 -5.89 -31.51
CA VAL A 757 -17.73 -6.35 -32.63
C VAL A 757 -17.62 -5.40 -33.83
N TYR A 758 -17.61 -4.09 -33.59
CA TYR A 758 -17.48 -3.07 -34.64
C TYR A 758 -16.15 -3.20 -35.41
N VAL A 759 -15.03 -3.32 -34.68
CA VAL A 759 -13.71 -3.53 -35.29
C VAL A 759 -13.67 -4.85 -36.06
N ARG A 760 -14.25 -5.93 -35.54
CA ARG A 760 -14.28 -7.22 -36.25
C ARG A 760 -15.07 -7.18 -37.55
N LEU A 761 -16.17 -6.43 -37.61
CA LEU A 761 -17.00 -6.31 -38.82
C LEU A 761 -16.41 -5.36 -39.88
N LEU A 762 -15.68 -4.32 -39.45
CA LEU A 762 -15.16 -3.28 -40.35
C LEU A 762 -13.64 -3.29 -40.55
N ALA A 763 -12.91 -4.19 -39.88
CA ALA A 763 -11.47 -4.35 -40.08
C ALA A 763 -11.16 -4.60 -41.56
N GLY A 764 -10.17 -3.88 -42.10
CA GLY A 764 -9.81 -3.93 -43.52
C GLY A 764 -10.69 -3.09 -44.45
N THR A 765 -11.65 -2.32 -43.93
CA THR A 765 -12.47 -1.38 -44.71
C THR A 765 -12.13 0.08 -44.39
N ASP A 766 -12.24 0.97 -45.39
CA ASP A 766 -12.04 2.42 -45.20
C ASP A 766 -13.10 3.10 -44.32
N ARG A 767 -14.15 2.38 -43.92
CA ARG A 767 -15.31 2.95 -43.20
C ARG A 767 -15.11 3.03 -41.70
N MET A 768 -14.12 2.33 -41.15
CA MET A 768 -13.84 2.33 -39.70
C MET A 768 -13.53 3.73 -39.15
N HIS A 769 -12.92 4.59 -39.97
CA HIS A 769 -12.55 5.96 -39.61
C HIS A 769 -13.55 7.02 -40.11
N LYS A 770 -14.60 6.61 -40.85
CA LYS A 770 -15.59 7.53 -41.43
C LYS A 770 -16.75 7.75 -40.46
N ARG A 771 -17.35 8.95 -40.53
CA ARG A 771 -18.60 9.31 -39.85
C ARG A 771 -19.79 9.30 -40.81
N ASP A 772 -19.74 8.43 -41.82
CA ASP A 772 -20.85 8.27 -42.75
C ASP A 772 -22.06 7.60 -42.06
N TRP A 773 -23.24 7.73 -42.67
CA TRP A 773 -24.47 7.19 -42.11
C TRP A 773 -24.39 5.69 -41.83
N VAL A 774 -23.62 4.94 -42.63
CA VAL A 774 -23.43 3.49 -42.46
C VAL A 774 -22.57 3.17 -41.25
N ALA A 775 -21.44 3.85 -41.04
CA ALA A 775 -20.61 3.66 -39.86
C ALA A 775 -21.36 4.06 -38.57
N VAL A 776 -22.15 5.13 -38.62
CA VAL A 776 -23.00 5.59 -37.51
C VAL A 776 -24.12 4.61 -37.21
N SER A 777 -24.89 4.19 -38.22
CA SER A 777 -25.99 3.25 -38.02
C SER A 777 -25.51 1.87 -37.56
N LEU A 778 -24.36 1.39 -38.05
CA LEU A 778 -23.78 0.13 -37.60
C LEU A 778 -23.33 0.21 -36.14
N TRP A 779 -22.66 1.29 -35.73
CA TRP A 779 -22.29 1.49 -34.32
C TRP A 779 -23.51 1.52 -33.40
N LEU A 780 -24.53 2.30 -33.78
CA LEU A 780 -25.79 2.39 -33.03
C LEU A 780 -26.51 1.04 -32.99
N GLY A 781 -26.56 0.31 -34.10
CA GLY A 781 -27.20 -1.00 -34.21
C GLY A 781 -26.53 -2.06 -33.35
N ILE A 782 -25.19 -2.13 -33.36
CA ILE A 782 -24.43 -3.06 -32.50
C ILE A 782 -24.66 -2.72 -31.03
N ALA A 783 -24.54 -1.44 -30.64
CA ALA A 783 -24.78 -1.00 -29.27
C ALA A 783 -26.19 -1.35 -28.80
N ALA A 784 -27.21 -1.08 -29.62
CA ALA A 784 -28.59 -1.39 -29.29
C ALA A 784 -28.81 -2.90 -29.13
N ALA A 785 -28.29 -3.71 -30.06
CA ALA A 785 -28.41 -5.16 -30.00
C ALA A 785 -27.79 -5.76 -28.73
N LEU A 786 -26.55 -5.36 -28.40
CA LEU A 786 -25.85 -5.89 -27.22
C LEU A 786 -26.53 -5.49 -25.90
N TRP A 787 -27.01 -4.24 -25.79
CA TRP A 787 -27.75 -3.79 -24.59
C TRP A 787 -29.11 -4.46 -24.45
N ILE A 788 -29.82 -4.73 -25.55
CA ILE A 788 -31.08 -5.50 -25.54
C ILE A 788 -30.82 -6.94 -25.06
N ILE A 789 -29.76 -7.59 -25.55
CA ILE A 789 -29.39 -8.94 -25.10
C ILE A 789 -29.04 -8.94 -23.61
N ALA A 790 -28.27 -7.95 -23.14
CA ALA A 790 -27.94 -7.82 -21.71
C ALA A 790 -29.20 -7.65 -20.84
N TRP A 791 -30.18 -6.86 -21.31
CA TRP A 791 -31.47 -6.70 -20.64
C TRP A 791 -32.27 -8.00 -20.58
N ILE A 792 -32.36 -8.73 -21.69
CA ILE A 792 -33.02 -10.04 -21.76
C ILE A 792 -32.44 -11.00 -20.71
N ILE A 793 -31.11 -11.08 -20.62
CA ILE A 793 -30.44 -11.94 -19.63
C ILE A 793 -30.77 -11.48 -18.20
N SER A 794 -30.81 -10.17 -17.94
CA SER A 794 -31.06 -9.63 -16.60
C SER A 794 -32.50 -9.89 -16.14
N ALA A 795 -33.45 -9.87 -17.08
CA ALA A 795 -34.85 -10.17 -16.85
C ALA A 795 -35.11 -11.70 -16.75
N ALA A 796 -34.28 -12.52 -17.41
CA ALA A 796 -34.39 -13.97 -17.37
C ALA A 796 -33.89 -14.55 -16.04
N ILE A 797 -32.82 -13.99 -15.46
CA ILE A 797 -32.23 -14.45 -14.18
C ILE A 797 -32.23 -13.27 -13.19
N PRO A 798 -33.40 -12.94 -12.58
CA PRO A 798 -33.55 -11.74 -11.76
C PRO A 798 -33.00 -11.89 -10.32
N VAL A 799 -32.05 -12.79 -10.11
CA VAL A 799 -31.42 -13.05 -8.80
C VAL A 799 -29.92 -12.80 -8.90
N PHE A 800 -29.44 -11.78 -8.18
CA PHE A 800 -28.08 -11.26 -8.31
C PHE A 800 -27.00 -12.34 -8.09
N SER A 801 -27.06 -13.07 -6.97
CA SER A 801 -26.07 -14.11 -6.65
C SER A 801 -26.07 -15.28 -7.64
N ASN A 802 -27.24 -15.62 -8.20
CA ASN A 802 -27.36 -16.72 -9.16
C ASN A 802 -26.77 -16.33 -10.51
N LEU A 803 -27.03 -15.09 -10.96
CA LEU A 803 -26.43 -14.55 -12.18
C LEU A 803 -24.90 -14.51 -12.04
N LEU A 804 -24.37 -13.96 -10.94
CA LEU A 804 -22.92 -13.90 -10.70
C LEU A 804 -22.27 -15.28 -10.64
N SER A 805 -22.92 -16.26 -10.00
CA SER A 805 -22.45 -17.64 -9.96
C SER A 805 -22.40 -18.26 -11.35
N LEU A 806 -23.41 -18.03 -12.20
CA LEU A 806 -23.44 -18.53 -13.58
C LEU A 806 -22.31 -17.93 -14.43
N ILE A 807 -22.11 -16.61 -14.33
CA ILE A 807 -21.03 -15.91 -15.05
C ILE A 807 -19.67 -16.47 -14.65
N THR A 808 -19.52 -16.73 -13.36
CA THR A 808 -18.30 -17.30 -12.80
C THR A 808 -18.01 -18.67 -13.36
N ALA A 809 -19.01 -19.55 -13.34
CA ALA A 809 -18.88 -20.91 -13.81
C ALA A 809 -18.50 -20.98 -15.29
N LEU A 810 -19.17 -20.19 -16.14
CA LEU A 810 -18.96 -20.20 -17.58
C LEU A 810 -17.65 -19.53 -18.01
N PHE A 811 -17.28 -18.41 -17.39
CA PHE A 811 -16.24 -17.54 -17.92
C PHE A 811 -15.13 -17.22 -16.92
N ALA A 812 -15.44 -16.77 -15.70
CA ALA A 812 -14.40 -16.36 -14.74
C ALA A 812 -13.51 -17.54 -14.30
N SER A 813 -14.08 -18.74 -14.21
CA SER A 813 -13.35 -19.99 -13.99
C SER A 813 -12.20 -20.16 -14.99
N TRP A 814 -12.45 -19.81 -16.25
CA TRP A 814 -11.48 -19.88 -17.34
C TRP A 814 -10.55 -18.67 -17.37
N PHE A 815 -11.08 -17.46 -17.48
CA PHE A 815 -10.28 -16.24 -17.65
C PHE A 815 -9.43 -15.90 -16.43
N SER A 816 -9.93 -16.17 -15.23
CA SER A 816 -9.30 -15.69 -13.99
C SER A 816 -8.49 -16.78 -13.29
N TYR A 817 -8.83 -18.07 -13.44
CA TYR A 817 -8.19 -19.15 -12.68
C TYR A 817 -7.55 -20.24 -13.55
N CYS A 818 -8.12 -20.58 -14.71
CA CYS A 818 -7.58 -21.63 -15.58
C CYS A 818 -6.48 -21.13 -16.53
N LEU A 819 -6.76 -20.06 -17.30
CA LEU A 819 -5.90 -19.61 -18.39
C LEU A 819 -4.54 -19.11 -17.93
N GLY A 820 -4.43 -18.54 -16.73
CA GLY A 820 -3.13 -18.19 -16.15
C GLY A 820 -2.18 -19.40 -16.04
N GLY A 821 -2.71 -20.56 -15.64
CA GLY A 821 -1.95 -21.81 -15.59
C GLY A 821 -1.58 -22.32 -16.99
N VAL A 822 -2.51 -22.22 -17.96
CA VAL A 822 -2.26 -22.58 -19.36
C VAL A 822 -1.17 -21.70 -19.97
N PHE A 823 -1.20 -20.38 -19.72
CA PHE A 823 -0.17 -19.45 -20.19
C PHE A 823 1.21 -19.81 -19.63
N TRP A 824 1.30 -20.17 -18.34
CA TRP A 824 2.57 -20.63 -17.77
C TRP A 824 3.12 -21.87 -18.49
N LEU A 825 2.29 -22.91 -18.64
CA LEU A 825 2.70 -24.14 -19.31
C LEU A 825 3.11 -23.90 -20.76
N TYR A 826 2.43 -22.99 -21.46
CA TYR A 826 2.77 -22.63 -22.84
C TYR A 826 4.09 -21.84 -22.93
N ILE A 827 4.30 -20.85 -22.05
CA ILE A 827 5.50 -20.01 -22.05
C ILE A 827 6.75 -20.84 -21.76
N TYR A 828 6.66 -21.82 -20.85
CA TYR A 828 7.77 -22.62 -20.35
C TYR A 828 7.77 -24.08 -20.82
N LYS A 829 7.02 -24.40 -21.89
CA LYS A 829 6.83 -25.78 -22.40
C LYS A 829 8.13 -26.57 -22.58
N ASP A 830 9.21 -25.91 -23.00
CA ASP A 830 10.50 -26.54 -23.29
C ASP A 830 11.38 -26.71 -22.02
N ARG A 831 10.95 -26.19 -20.87
CA ARG A 831 11.72 -26.17 -19.61
C ARG A 831 10.93 -26.63 -18.37
N LEU A 832 9.80 -27.32 -18.57
CA LEU A 832 8.88 -27.70 -17.49
C LEU A 832 9.54 -28.60 -16.42
N THR A 833 10.48 -29.45 -16.83
CA THR A 833 11.17 -30.44 -15.97
C THR A 833 12.65 -30.15 -15.77
N SER A 834 13.15 -28.99 -16.23
CA SER A 834 14.58 -28.70 -16.24
C SER A 834 15.20 -28.50 -14.85
N SER A 835 14.40 -28.14 -13.84
CA SER A 835 14.87 -28.03 -12.46
C SER A 835 13.75 -28.37 -11.46
N PRO A 836 14.09 -28.77 -10.21
CA PRO A 836 13.09 -29.02 -9.17
C PRO A 836 12.14 -27.84 -8.94
N ARG A 837 12.64 -26.60 -9.07
CA ARG A 837 11.84 -25.37 -8.98
C ARG A 837 10.82 -25.28 -10.11
N MET A 838 11.22 -25.58 -11.35
CA MET A 838 10.31 -25.59 -12.50
C MET A 838 9.26 -26.68 -12.39
N ILE A 839 9.61 -27.85 -11.85
CA ILE A 839 8.66 -28.94 -11.59
C ILE A 839 7.60 -28.48 -10.59
N ILE A 840 8.01 -27.84 -9.48
CA ILE A 840 7.08 -27.32 -8.46
C ILE A 840 6.12 -26.29 -9.09
N PHE A 841 6.62 -25.33 -9.86
CA PHE A 841 5.76 -24.34 -10.51
C PHE A 841 4.84 -24.96 -11.57
N SER A 842 5.31 -25.95 -12.32
CA SER A 842 4.48 -26.72 -13.26
C SER A 842 3.33 -27.40 -12.52
N ILE A 843 3.59 -28.04 -11.37
CA ILE A 843 2.56 -28.66 -10.53
C ILE A 843 1.56 -27.63 -10.02
N ILE A 844 2.01 -26.49 -9.50
CA ILE A 844 1.12 -25.43 -9.01
C ILE A 844 0.19 -24.93 -10.12
N ASN A 845 0.71 -24.73 -11.34
CA ASN A 845 -0.11 -24.28 -12.46
C ASN A 845 -1.06 -25.36 -12.99
N LEU A 846 -0.70 -26.65 -12.88
CA LEU A 846 -1.64 -27.76 -13.14
C LEU A 846 -2.76 -27.80 -12.09
N ILE A 847 -2.46 -27.55 -10.81
CA ILE A 847 -3.47 -27.44 -9.75
C ILE A 847 -4.41 -26.27 -10.03
N LEU A 848 -3.89 -25.13 -10.49
CA LEU A 848 -4.70 -23.97 -10.88
C LEU A 848 -5.70 -24.30 -12.00
N ILE A 849 -5.26 -25.02 -13.03
CA ILE A 849 -6.14 -25.53 -14.09
C ILE A 849 -7.22 -26.43 -13.48
N GLY A 850 -6.85 -27.34 -12.59
CA GLY A 850 -7.79 -28.21 -11.87
C GLY A 850 -8.84 -27.43 -11.05
N ILE A 851 -8.43 -26.35 -10.37
CA ILE A 851 -9.34 -25.45 -9.64
C ILE A 851 -10.31 -24.78 -10.61
N GLY A 852 -9.81 -24.21 -11.72
CA GLY A 852 -10.65 -23.60 -12.75
C GLY A 852 -11.68 -24.56 -13.34
N LEU A 853 -11.26 -25.78 -13.70
CA LEU A 853 -12.16 -26.82 -14.20
C LEU A 853 -13.21 -27.24 -13.15
N THR A 854 -12.82 -27.33 -11.88
CA THR A 854 -13.74 -27.65 -10.78
C THR A 854 -14.78 -26.55 -10.62
N ILE A 855 -14.37 -25.27 -10.61
CA ILE A 855 -15.28 -24.13 -10.56
C ILE A 855 -16.23 -24.14 -11.76
N CYS A 856 -15.74 -24.46 -12.96
CA CYS A 856 -16.57 -24.57 -14.15
C CYS A 856 -17.63 -25.66 -14.01
N GLY A 857 -17.23 -26.90 -13.71
CA GLY A 857 -18.15 -28.04 -13.64
C GLY A 857 -19.15 -27.94 -12.49
N MET A 858 -18.65 -27.74 -11.27
CA MET A 858 -19.51 -27.63 -10.07
C MET A 858 -20.33 -26.35 -10.09
N GLY A 859 -19.75 -25.24 -10.56
CA GLY A 859 -20.44 -23.96 -10.67
C GLY A 859 -21.58 -23.99 -11.69
N LEU A 860 -21.42 -24.70 -12.81
CA LEU A 860 -22.48 -24.88 -13.81
C LEU A 860 -23.64 -25.68 -13.22
N TRP A 861 -23.32 -26.79 -12.54
CA TRP A 861 -24.33 -27.62 -11.87
C TRP A 861 -25.11 -26.81 -10.81
N VAL A 862 -24.41 -26.13 -9.91
CA VAL A 862 -25.05 -25.33 -8.85
C VAL A 862 -25.83 -24.16 -9.43
N SER A 863 -25.27 -23.40 -10.38
CA SER A 863 -25.99 -22.25 -10.94
C SER A 863 -27.23 -22.68 -11.73
N GLY A 864 -27.14 -23.77 -12.50
CA GLY A 864 -28.28 -24.34 -13.21
C GLY A 864 -29.37 -24.83 -12.26
N LYS A 865 -29.00 -25.55 -11.20
CA LYS A 865 -29.93 -25.98 -10.16
C LYS A 865 -30.58 -24.79 -9.44
N ALA A 866 -29.80 -23.73 -9.17
CA ALA A 866 -30.30 -22.51 -8.52
C ALA A 866 -31.35 -21.76 -9.34
N ILE A 867 -31.20 -21.78 -10.66
CA ILE A 867 -32.14 -21.16 -11.58
C ILE A 867 -33.40 -22.02 -11.73
N HIS A 868 -33.26 -23.35 -11.72
CA HIS A 868 -34.39 -24.29 -11.81
C HIS A 868 -35.24 -24.33 -10.54
N ASP A 869 -34.61 -24.40 -9.37
CA ASP A 869 -35.29 -24.68 -8.08
C ASP A 869 -35.86 -23.44 -7.38
N ASN A 870 -35.74 -22.24 -7.96
CA ASN A 870 -36.14 -20.98 -7.32
C ASN A 870 -37.47 -20.43 -7.87
N PRO A 871 -38.64 -20.79 -7.30
CA PRO A 871 -39.94 -20.35 -7.79
C PRO A 871 -40.23 -18.85 -7.57
N SER A 872 -39.51 -18.17 -6.65
CA SER A 872 -39.61 -16.71 -6.45
C SER A 872 -38.93 -15.87 -7.54
N SER A 873 -38.22 -16.49 -8.49
CA SER A 873 -37.47 -15.83 -9.56
C SER A 873 -38.03 -16.10 -10.96
N ALA A 874 -39.36 -16.06 -11.12
CA ALA A 874 -39.99 -16.23 -12.43
C ALA A 874 -39.35 -15.27 -13.46
N SER A 875 -38.83 -15.84 -14.55
CA SER A 875 -38.24 -15.08 -15.64
C SER A 875 -39.26 -14.10 -16.23
N PHE A 876 -38.81 -12.88 -16.55
CA PHE A 876 -39.67 -11.81 -17.07
C PHE A 876 -40.84 -11.45 -16.13
N SER A 877 -40.61 -11.48 -14.82
CA SER A 877 -41.61 -11.09 -13.82
C SER A 877 -41.51 -9.62 -13.42
N CYS A 878 -42.65 -9.03 -13.05
CA CYS A 878 -42.72 -7.71 -12.42
C CYS A 878 -42.42 -7.73 -10.91
N ALA A 879 -42.13 -8.90 -10.33
CA ALA A 879 -41.87 -9.06 -8.90
C ALA A 879 -40.70 -8.19 -8.43
N ASN A 880 -40.77 -7.78 -7.15
CA ASN A 880 -39.68 -7.06 -6.51
C ASN A 880 -38.44 -7.96 -6.41
N ASN A 881 -37.31 -7.46 -6.89
CA ASN A 881 -36.02 -8.15 -6.82
C ASN A 881 -35.01 -7.46 -5.88
N ALA A 882 -35.45 -6.44 -5.13
CA ALA A 882 -34.63 -5.71 -4.17
C ALA A 882 -34.27 -6.51 -2.92
#